data_AF-A0A661AQB4-F1
#
_entry.id   AF-A0A661AQB4-F1
#
_cell.length_a   1.000
_cell.length_b   1.000
_cell.length_c   1.000
_cell.angle_alpha   90.00
_cell.angle_beta   90.00
_cell.angle_gamma   90.00
#
_symmetry.space_group_name_H-M   'P 1'
#
loop_
_entity.id
_entity.type
_entity.pdbx_description
1 polymer ?
#
loop_
_entity_poly.entity_id
_entity_poly.type
_entity_poly.pdbx_seq_one_letter_code
_entity_poly.pdbx_strand_id
1 'polypeptide(L)'
;MRKFLFVMFILTIFVSIFAAPTTKIGAIETEYRMGKITLDEAMTYKVYVVVNQKLLPGRFKNLASPRSGTPILVEIYQHFDELSSQTQAYLRALLTRPTGLPNTYDTAHFRMHYALTGGDAVANETYVHNMADRFEIEYNFLITTRGYLSPPTDGSAGGNSKYDVYIKTLTGGVLGYTQPEVAGSYPWDDATSFIVMRKNYTVYPPEIGTIEVTSVHEFFHACQMAYSYNQPGWFMEVSSVWIEDEKYPDNDDEHYYLPDFFNYPYVSITREPSDPTYGIHCYASYIFGQYISEEYGDSAMRKIWEDNKYSTTLTSIQNIMSGFGTSRTNAFAEFWVWNYFTGSRNLAGLYPEGATYPTISIERTHSTYPANGSSSHAPEALASNYIVFNIPTGASGPFSITFDGADGANWAVQLVIPGSGTYDARRISLNGYGYGYLTLEESEYTGHSSLILVIGNVSTSGTGSNYSYHADFEDVGPSYDPPRNLVAESGHSGQVPLNWDEPIGGGVGGSIEISNDDGTAAGYVPWDLTGYGYGHTDWEAAKFNATSDCTLQQVKGYFIGSGTVTIHIAQDNGGVPGDDYTGSPITTSVTSYDWTTVDVPGSGIPLPAGDFWITYERYADTPACAIDADTLVGNPNCFHDDLDNLFMGMGDYLLRAVVTSPS
;
A
#
# COMPACT_ATOMS: atom_id res chain seq x y z
N MET A 1 30.89 -46.85 7.21
CA MET A 1 29.49 -47.09 7.60
C MET A 1 28.90 -45.78 8.08
N ARG A 2 28.13 -45.10 7.21
CA ARG A 2 27.49 -43.80 7.49
C ARG A 2 26.28 -44.03 8.40
N LYS A 3 26.22 -43.32 9.53
CA LYS A 3 25.05 -43.27 10.42
C LYS A 3 24.06 -42.25 9.85
N PHE A 4 22.84 -42.70 9.56
CA PHE A 4 21.73 -41.83 9.18
C PHE A 4 21.16 -41.17 10.45
N LEU A 5 21.11 -39.84 10.45
CA LEU A 5 20.37 -39.03 11.41
C LEU A 5 18.95 -38.87 10.86
N PHE A 6 17.94 -39.35 11.59
CA PHE A 6 16.53 -39.06 11.30
C PHE A 6 16.21 -37.67 11.86
N VAL A 7 15.96 -36.70 10.98
CA VAL A 7 15.39 -35.39 11.36
C VAL A 7 13.88 -35.52 11.26
N MET A 8 13.20 -35.42 12.41
CA MET A 8 11.74 -35.44 12.50
C MET A 8 11.24 -34.04 12.19
N PHE A 9 10.63 -33.84 11.03
CA PHE A 9 9.89 -32.61 10.72
C PHE A 9 8.63 -32.57 11.58
N ILE A 10 8.59 -31.65 12.55
CA ILE A 10 7.35 -31.31 13.26
C ILE A 10 6.56 -30.40 12.31
N LEU A 11 5.53 -30.97 11.70
CA LEU A 11 4.53 -30.23 10.91
C LEU A 11 3.61 -29.50 11.90
N THR A 12 3.89 -28.22 12.16
CA THR A 12 2.96 -27.34 12.89
C THR A 12 1.74 -27.08 12.01
N ILE A 13 0.65 -27.80 12.27
CA ILE A 13 -0.66 -27.52 11.69
C ILE A 13 -1.19 -26.25 12.38
N PHE A 14 -0.99 -25.08 11.77
CA PHE A 14 -1.78 -23.89 12.10
C PHE A 14 -3.21 -24.15 11.62
N VAL A 15 -4.10 -24.49 12.54
CA VAL A 15 -5.55 -24.47 12.26
C VAL A 15 -5.99 -23.01 12.36
N SER A 16 -5.85 -22.27 11.27
CA SER A 16 -6.53 -20.98 11.12
C SER A 16 -8.04 -21.27 11.10
N ILE A 17 -8.75 -20.86 12.14
CA ILE A 17 -10.21 -20.91 12.17
C ILE A 17 -10.67 -19.78 11.24
N PHE A 18 -10.77 -20.06 9.95
CA PHE A 18 -11.42 -19.14 9.02
C PHE A 18 -12.90 -19.06 9.39
N ALA A 19 -13.46 -17.85 9.39
CA ALA A 19 -14.90 -17.67 9.42
C ALA A 19 -15.53 -18.46 8.25
N ALA A 20 -16.74 -18.97 8.44
CA ALA A 20 -17.40 -19.76 7.40
C ALA A 20 -17.54 -18.91 6.12
N PRO A 21 -17.12 -19.43 4.97
CA PRO A 21 -17.11 -18.67 3.73
C PRO A 21 -18.55 -18.29 3.33
N THR A 22 -18.73 -17.03 2.95
CA THR A 22 -20.04 -16.48 2.55
C THR A 22 -20.29 -16.61 1.04
N THR A 23 -19.23 -16.78 0.26
CA THR A 23 -19.27 -16.85 -1.20
C THR A 23 -18.89 -18.23 -1.73
N LYS A 24 -19.37 -18.56 -2.94
CA LYS A 24 -19.04 -19.81 -3.65
C LYS A 24 -17.52 -19.92 -3.86
N ILE A 25 -16.89 -18.85 -4.33
CA ILE A 25 -15.45 -18.82 -4.62
C ILE A 25 -14.64 -18.93 -3.33
N GLY A 26 -15.01 -18.16 -2.30
CA GLY A 26 -14.37 -18.22 -1.00
C GLY A 26 -14.43 -19.61 -0.37
N ALA A 27 -15.53 -20.35 -0.56
CA ALA A 27 -15.64 -21.71 -0.07
C ALA A 27 -14.78 -22.72 -0.85
N ILE A 28 -14.70 -22.57 -2.16
CA ILE A 28 -13.79 -23.38 -2.99
C ILE A 28 -12.34 -23.10 -2.58
N GLU A 29 -11.99 -21.82 -2.43
CA GLU A 29 -10.65 -21.37 -2.00
C GLU A 29 -10.31 -21.91 -0.61
N THR A 30 -11.26 -21.89 0.34
CA THR A 30 -11.08 -22.48 1.67
C THR A 30 -10.74 -23.96 1.58
N GLU A 31 -11.51 -24.74 0.82
CA GLU A 31 -11.24 -26.17 0.69
C GLU A 31 -9.91 -26.47 0.00
N TYR A 32 -9.53 -25.66 -0.98
CA TYR A 32 -8.22 -25.75 -1.63
C TYR A 32 -7.08 -25.47 -0.64
N ARG A 33 -7.13 -24.35 0.10
CA ARG A 33 -6.13 -24.00 1.12
C ARG A 33 -6.02 -25.03 2.24
N MET A 34 -7.12 -25.72 2.56
CA MET A 34 -7.13 -26.83 3.53
C MET A 34 -6.64 -28.17 2.94
N GLY A 35 -6.27 -28.23 1.66
CA GLY A 35 -5.86 -29.45 0.97
C GLY A 35 -6.97 -30.49 0.78
N LYS A 36 -8.25 -30.07 0.86
CA LYS A 36 -9.41 -30.96 0.68
C LYS A 36 -9.73 -31.21 -0.78
N ILE A 37 -9.36 -30.27 -1.65
CA ILE A 37 -9.44 -30.38 -3.11
C ILE A 37 -8.11 -29.95 -3.72
N THR A 38 -7.81 -30.48 -4.89
CA THR A 38 -6.62 -30.13 -5.68
C THR A 38 -6.78 -28.78 -6.37
N LEU A 39 -5.68 -28.20 -6.88
CA LEU A 39 -5.71 -26.99 -7.70
C LEU A 39 -6.60 -27.18 -8.94
N ASP A 40 -6.47 -28.33 -9.61
CA ASP A 40 -7.32 -28.73 -10.74
C ASP A 40 -8.82 -28.70 -10.41
N GLU A 41 -9.21 -29.26 -9.27
CA GLU A 41 -10.59 -29.25 -8.80
C GLU A 41 -11.04 -27.84 -8.42
N ALA A 42 -10.19 -27.06 -7.75
CA ALA A 42 -10.49 -25.69 -7.37
C ALA A 42 -10.77 -24.82 -8.60
N MET A 43 -9.87 -24.81 -9.58
CA MET A 43 -10.04 -24.04 -10.82
C MET A 43 -11.26 -24.52 -11.62
N THR A 44 -11.47 -25.83 -11.68
CA THR A 44 -12.66 -26.39 -12.34
C THR A 44 -13.96 -25.94 -11.67
N TYR A 45 -14.02 -25.96 -10.35
CA TYR A 45 -15.21 -25.51 -9.62
C TYR A 45 -15.40 -24.00 -9.72
N LYS A 46 -14.33 -23.20 -9.70
CA LYS A 46 -14.40 -21.75 -9.94
C LYS A 46 -14.97 -21.45 -11.33
N VAL A 47 -14.53 -22.15 -12.39
CA VAL A 47 -15.15 -22.07 -13.74
C VAL A 47 -16.65 -22.36 -13.68
N TYR A 48 -17.06 -23.42 -12.97
CA TYR A 48 -18.48 -23.77 -12.86
C TYR A 48 -19.31 -22.68 -12.19
N VAL A 49 -18.75 -21.91 -11.25
CA VAL A 49 -19.46 -20.76 -10.66
C VAL A 49 -19.90 -19.78 -11.72
N VAL A 50 -19.03 -19.51 -12.72
CA VAL A 50 -19.29 -18.54 -13.79
C VAL A 50 -20.13 -19.17 -14.90
N VAL A 51 -19.71 -20.31 -15.46
CA VAL A 51 -20.26 -20.81 -16.72
C VAL A 51 -21.38 -21.86 -16.56
N ASN A 52 -21.40 -22.63 -15.47
CA ASN A 52 -22.42 -23.66 -15.25
C ASN A 52 -22.54 -24.17 -13.80
N GLN A 53 -23.29 -23.45 -12.96
CA GLN A 53 -23.44 -23.79 -11.53
C GLN A 53 -24.11 -25.14 -11.26
N LYS A 54 -24.74 -25.78 -12.26
CA LYS A 54 -25.34 -27.12 -12.09
C LYS A 54 -24.27 -28.20 -11.82
N LEU A 55 -23.07 -27.99 -12.36
CA LEU A 55 -21.92 -28.89 -12.23
C LEU A 55 -21.18 -28.73 -10.89
N LEU A 56 -21.47 -27.68 -10.12
CA LEU A 56 -20.87 -27.50 -8.80
C LEU A 56 -21.24 -28.66 -7.86
N PRO A 57 -20.32 -29.09 -6.99
CA PRO A 57 -20.68 -29.90 -5.84
C PRO A 57 -21.78 -29.25 -4.99
N GLY A 58 -22.71 -30.07 -4.48
CA GLY A 58 -23.90 -29.58 -3.76
C GLY A 58 -23.59 -28.66 -2.59
N ARG A 59 -22.45 -28.87 -1.90
CA ARG A 59 -22.00 -28.07 -0.76
C ARG A 59 -21.67 -26.61 -1.09
N PHE A 60 -21.42 -26.27 -2.35
CA PHE A 60 -21.16 -24.89 -2.77
C PHE A 60 -22.38 -24.18 -3.35
N LYS A 61 -23.46 -24.90 -3.72
CA LYS A 61 -24.56 -24.33 -4.53
C LYS A 61 -25.33 -23.20 -3.84
N ASN A 62 -25.42 -23.21 -2.50
CA ASN A 62 -26.26 -22.30 -1.72
C ASN A 62 -25.53 -21.04 -1.23
N LEU A 63 -24.25 -20.84 -1.58
CA LEU A 63 -23.47 -19.67 -1.20
C LEU A 63 -23.67 -18.51 -2.19
N ALA A 64 -23.25 -17.29 -1.87
CA ALA A 64 -23.37 -16.16 -2.80
C ALA A 64 -22.44 -16.31 -4.01
N SER A 65 -22.92 -15.98 -5.21
CA SER A 65 -22.05 -15.86 -6.41
C SER A 65 -21.52 -14.43 -6.51
N PRO A 66 -20.37 -14.21 -7.16
CA PRO A 66 -19.92 -12.85 -7.46
C PRO A 66 -20.82 -12.18 -8.52
N ARG A 67 -20.81 -10.84 -8.56
CA ARG A 67 -21.48 -10.08 -9.62
C ARG A 67 -20.69 -10.09 -10.93
N SER A 68 -19.36 -9.92 -10.87
CA SER A 68 -18.46 -10.10 -12.01
C SER A 68 -17.88 -11.52 -12.04
N GLY A 69 -17.87 -12.15 -13.21
CA GLY A 69 -17.15 -13.41 -13.41
C GLY A 69 -15.68 -13.24 -13.78
N THR A 70 -15.24 -12.01 -14.05
CA THR A 70 -13.95 -11.71 -14.67
C THR A 70 -12.74 -12.13 -13.83
N PRO A 71 -12.65 -11.80 -12.52
CA PRO A 71 -11.46 -12.15 -11.74
C PRO A 71 -11.19 -13.65 -11.72
N ILE A 72 -12.26 -14.46 -11.71
CA ILE A 72 -12.15 -15.91 -11.74
C ILE A 72 -11.51 -16.36 -13.05
N LEU A 73 -11.99 -15.84 -14.18
CA LEU A 73 -11.50 -16.23 -15.50
C LEU A 73 -10.06 -15.74 -15.75
N VAL A 74 -9.70 -14.59 -15.18
CA VAL A 74 -8.32 -14.08 -15.17
C VAL A 74 -7.42 -14.97 -14.29
N GLU A 75 -7.84 -15.31 -13.07
CA GLU A 75 -7.10 -16.23 -12.19
C GLU A 75 -6.82 -17.57 -12.89
N ILE A 76 -7.83 -18.14 -13.56
CA ILE A 76 -7.66 -19.38 -14.31
C ILE A 76 -6.69 -19.21 -15.48
N TYR A 77 -6.71 -18.07 -16.15
CA TYR A 77 -5.79 -17.76 -17.24
C TYR A 77 -4.34 -17.66 -16.75
N GLN A 78 -4.11 -16.96 -15.63
CA GLN A 78 -2.81 -16.81 -14.99
C GLN A 78 -2.22 -18.15 -14.54
N HIS A 79 -3.05 -19.04 -14.00
CA HIS A 79 -2.61 -20.35 -13.50
C HIS A 79 -2.81 -21.50 -14.50
N PHE A 80 -3.18 -21.21 -15.76
CA PHE A 80 -3.61 -22.24 -16.70
C PHE A 80 -2.53 -23.30 -16.94
N ASP A 81 -1.28 -22.87 -17.01
CA ASP A 81 -0.11 -23.74 -17.26
C ASP A 81 0.31 -24.58 -16.04
N GLU A 82 -0.20 -24.28 -14.85
CA GLU A 82 0.03 -25.07 -13.63
C GLU A 82 -0.92 -26.28 -13.51
N LEU A 83 -2.01 -26.29 -14.28
CA LEU A 83 -3.02 -27.34 -14.24
C LEU A 83 -2.56 -28.61 -14.98
N SER A 84 -3.09 -29.77 -14.58
CA SER A 84 -2.82 -31.01 -15.33
C SER A 84 -3.31 -30.90 -16.78
N SER A 85 -2.64 -31.59 -17.71
CA SER A 85 -3.02 -31.57 -19.13
C SER A 85 -4.46 -32.04 -19.38
N GLN A 86 -4.99 -32.92 -18.51
CA GLN A 86 -6.39 -33.35 -18.57
C GLN A 86 -7.34 -32.20 -18.21
N THR A 87 -7.05 -31.48 -17.14
CA THR A 87 -7.85 -30.32 -16.70
C THR A 87 -7.73 -29.19 -17.70
N GLN A 88 -6.54 -28.90 -18.24
CA GLN A 88 -6.36 -27.93 -19.32
C GLN A 88 -7.24 -28.26 -20.54
N ALA A 89 -7.25 -29.52 -21.00
CA ALA A 89 -8.08 -29.94 -22.13
C ALA A 89 -9.58 -29.79 -21.82
N TYR A 90 -9.99 -30.10 -20.60
CA TYR A 90 -11.37 -29.95 -20.15
C TYR A 90 -11.81 -28.49 -20.05
N LEU A 91 -11.00 -27.63 -19.41
CA LEU A 91 -11.30 -26.21 -19.24
C LEU A 91 -11.25 -25.45 -20.56
N ARG A 92 -10.34 -25.77 -21.48
CA ARG A 92 -10.34 -25.20 -22.85
C ARG A 92 -11.70 -25.36 -23.54
N ALA A 93 -12.36 -26.50 -23.36
CA ALA A 93 -13.67 -26.75 -23.95
C ALA A 93 -14.81 -25.93 -23.28
N LEU A 94 -14.64 -25.53 -22.02
CA LEU A 94 -15.61 -24.70 -21.28
C LEU A 94 -15.40 -23.20 -21.49
N LEU A 95 -14.16 -22.80 -21.73
CA LEU A 95 -13.74 -21.41 -21.94
C LEU A 95 -13.76 -21.02 -23.42
N THR A 96 -14.33 -21.83 -24.32
CA THR A 96 -14.52 -21.38 -25.71
C THR A 96 -15.55 -20.26 -25.78
N ARG A 97 -15.38 -19.34 -26.74
CA ARG A 97 -16.40 -18.34 -27.11
C ARG A 97 -17.80 -18.96 -27.20
N PRO A 98 -18.85 -18.26 -26.72
CA PRO A 98 -20.21 -18.75 -26.81
C PRO A 98 -20.64 -19.13 -28.22
N THR A 99 -21.30 -20.28 -28.36
CA THR A 99 -21.87 -20.78 -29.61
C THR A 99 -23.40 -20.85 -29.50
N GLY A 100 -24.10 -21.07 -30.63
CA GLY A 100 -25.57 -21.17 -30.63
C GLY A 100 -26.29 -19.82 -30.58
N LEU A 101 -25.59 -18.73 -30.89
CA LEU A 101 -26.10 -17.37 -31.01
C LEU A 101 -26.10 -16.96 -32.50
N PRO A 102 -27.14 -17.29 -33.28
CA PRO A 102 -27.09 -17.21 -34.74
C PRO A 102 -27.24 -15.79 -35.31
N ASN A 103 -27.62 -14.81 -34.49
CA ASN A 103 -27.84 -13.43 -34.93
C ASN A 103 -26.69 -12.55 -34.48
N THR A 104 -26.37 -11.54 -35.28
CA THR A 104 -25.36 -10.55 -34.94
C THR A 104 -25.82 -9.14 -35.27
N TYR A 105 -25.44 -8.18 -34.43
CA TYR A 105 -25.65 -6.75 -34.64
C TYR A 105 -24.30 -6.03 -34.50
N ASP A 106 -23.90 -5.28 -35.53
CA ASP A 106 -22.63 -4.58 -35.57
C ASP A 106 -22.86 -3.08 -35.33
N THR A 107 -21.99 -2.47 -34.53
CA THR A 107 -21.86 -1.02 -34.37
C THR A 107 -20.54 -0.53 -34.99
N ALA A 108 -19.99 0.60 -34.55
CA ALA A 108 -18.71 1.07 -35.04
C ALA A 108 -17.56 0.19 -34.51
N HIS A 109 -17.57 -0.11 -33.22
CA HIS A 109 -16.49 -0.80 -32.51
C HIS A 109 -16.84 -2.22 -32.07
N PHE A 110 -18.14 -2.57 -31.97
CA PHE A 110 -18.59 -3.82 -31.38
C PHE A 110 -19.38 -4.71 -32.35
N ARG A 111 -19.33 -6.02 -32.07
CA ARG A 111 -20.19 -7.04 -32.67
C ARG A 111 -20.92 -7.77 -31.56
N MET A 112 -22.24 -7.56 -31.50
CA MET A 112 -23.12 -8.23 -30.55
C MET A 112 -23.55 -9.59 -31.12
N HIS A 113 -23.38 -10.68 -30.37
CA HIS A 113 -23.85 -12.02 -30.71
C HIS A 113 -25.04 -12.40 -29.83
N TYR A 114 -26.15 -12.83 -30.43
CA TYR A 114 -27.38 -13.14 -29.68
C TYR A 114 -28.27 -14.20 -30.34
N ALA A 115 -29.25 -14.68 -29.58
CA ALA A 115 -30.32 -15.55 -30.07
C ALA A 115 -31.68 -14.89 -29.85
N LEU A 116 -32.63 -15.11 -30.75
CA LEU A 116 -34.05 -14.75 -30.60
C LEU A 116 -34.93 -15.95 -30.25
N THR A 117 -34.35 -17.15 -30.24
CA THR A 117 -35.05 -18.41 -29.92
C THR A 117 -34.15 -19.31 -29.08
N GLY A 118 -34.75 -20.28 -28.38
CA GLY A 118 -34.02 -21.23 -27.55
C GLY A 118 -33.68 -20.70 -26.15
N GLY A 119 -32.83 -21.44 -25.43
CA GLY A 119 -32.51 -21.18 -24.03
C GLY A 119 -31.83 -19.84 -23.78
N ASP A 120 -31.07 -19.33 -24.74
CA ASP A 120 -30.32 -18.07 -24.66
C ASP A 120 -31.03 -16.88 -25.31
N ALA A 121 -32.30 -17.04 -25.70
CA ALA A 121 -33.05 -15.97 -26.35
C ALA A 121 -33.17 -14.70 -25.49
N VAL A 122 -32.78 -13.57 -26.06
CA VAL A 122 -33.09 -12.22 -25.55
C VAL A 122 -34.58 -11.91 -25.76
N ALA A 123 -35.09 -10.86 -25.10
CA ALA A 123 -36.50 -10.48 -25.23
C ALA A 123 -36.87 -10.03 -26.66
N ASN A 124 -36.01 -9.24 -27.30
CA ASN A 124 -36.17 -8.71 -28.65
C ASN A 124 -34.86 -8.04 -29.12
N GLU A 125 -34.81 -7.59 -30.37
CA GLU A 125 -33.64 -6.87 -30.92
C GLU A 125 -33.41 -5.50 -30.26
N THR A 126 -34.45 -4.83 -29.79
CA THR A 126 -34.31 -3.54 -29.08
C THR A 126 -33.46 -3.69 -27.83
N TYR A 127 -33.55 -4.81 -27.11
CA TYR A 127 -32.67 -5.12 -25.98
C TYR A 127 -31.18 -5.14 -26.40
N VAL A 128 -30.89 -5.76 -27.55
CA VAL A 128 -29.53 -5.86 -28.10
C VAL A 128 -29.03 -4.49 -28.55
N HIS A 129 -29.85 -3.73 -29.27
CA HIS A 129 -29.49 -2.40 -29.75
C HIS A 129 -29.24 -1.45 -28.58
N ASN A 130 -30.10 -1.46 -27.56
CA ASN A 130 -29.90 -0.65 -26.35
C ASN A 130 -28.56 -0.98 -25.68
N MET A 131 -28.21 -2.26 -25.53
CA MET A 131 -26.93 -2.67 -24.96
C MET A 131 -25.74 -2.26 -25.84
N ALA A 132 -25.85 -2.43 -27.16
CA ALA A 132 -24.83 -2.03 -28.12
C ALA A 132 -24.56 -0.53 -28.08
N ASP A 133 -25.62 0.29 -27.95
CA ASP A 133 -25.51 1.74 -27.80
C ASP A 133 -24.77 2.11 -26.50
N ARG A 134 -24.90 1.32 -25.42
CA ARG A 134 -24.13 1.50 -24.17
C ARG A 134 -22.64 1.20 -24.38
N PHE A 135 -22.30 0.08 -25.00
CA PHE A 135 -20.91 -0.22 -25.37
C PHE A 135 -20.25 0.87 -26.22
N GLU A 136 -20.96 1.48 -27.17
CA GLU A 136 -20.43 2.63 -27.91
C GLU A 136 -20.22 3.88 -27.03
N ILE A 137 -21.12 4.13 -26.06
CA ILE A 137 -20.94 5.22 -25.08
C ILE A 137 -19.72 4.96 -24.19
N GLU A 138 -19.52 3.73 -23.74
CA GLU A 138 -18.40 3.32 -22.89
C GLU A 138 -17.08 3.36 -23.64
N TYR A 139 -17.05 2.93 -24.90
CA TYR A 139 -15.89 3.07 -25.76
C TYR A 139 -15.44 4.52 -25.86
N ASN A 140 -16.39 5.43 -26.15
CA ASN A 140 -16.07 6.85 -26.22
C ASN A 140 -15.61 7.39 -24.86
N PHE A 141 -16.21 6.96 -23.76
CA PHE A 141 -15.80 7.39 -22.43
C PHE A 141 -14.39 6.90 -22.06
N LEU A 142 -14.13 5.59 -22.08
CA LEU A 142 -12.87 5.02 -21.62
C LEU A 142 -11.71 5.36 -22.55
N ILE A 143 -11.90 5.25 -23.87
CA ILE A 143 -10.80 5.37 -24.83
C ILE A 143 -10.66 6.83 -25.28
N THR A 144 -11.74 7.45 -25.75
CA THR A 144 -11.65 8.80 -26.31
C THR A 144 -11.53 9.87 -25.23
N THR A 145 -12.36 9.81 -24.18
CA THR A 145 -12.42 10.84 -23.14
C THR A 145 -11.35 10.62 -22.05
N ARG A 146 -11.24 9.39 -21.52
CA ARG A 146 -10.31 9.06 -20.42
C ARG A 146 -8.93 8.64 -20.92
N GLY A 147 -8.78 8.27 -22.19
CA GLY A 147 -7.49 7.98 -22.81
C GLY A 147 -6.90 6.61 -22.50
N TYR A 148 -7.71 5.65 -22.04
CA TYR A 148 -7.26 4.27 -21.82
C TYR A 148 -6.95 3.57 -23.14
N LEU A 149 -6.08 2.57 -23.10
CA LEU A 149 -5.79 1.72 -24.26
C LEU A 149 -7.03 0.92 -24.66
N SER A 150 -7.29 0.86 -25.97
CA SER A 150 -8.29 -0.04 -26.52
C SER A 150 -7.88 -1.51 -26.30
N PRO A 151 -8.85 -2.42 -26.08
CA PRO A 151 -8.56 -3.85 -25.96
C PRO A 151 -7.77 -4.39 -27.17
N PRO A 152 -6.86 -5.36 -26.97
CA PRO A 152 -6.12 -5.97 -28.08
C PRO A 152 -7.05 -6.64 -29.10
N THR A 153 -6.75 -6.49 -30.39
CA THR A 153 -7.55 -7.12 -31.46
C THR A 153 -7.29 -8.63 -31.52
N ASP A 154 -8.36 -9.38 -31.69
CA ASP A 154 -8.41 -10.82 -31.96
C ASP A 154 -8.47 -11.14 -33.48
N GLY A 155 -8.28 -10.12 -34.32
CA GLY A 155 -8.27 -10.23 -35.78
C GLY A 155 -9.66 -10.41 -36.39
N SER A 156 -10.08 -11.66 -36.58
CA SER A 156 -11.39 -12.00 -37.17
C SER A 156 -12.14 -13.07 -36.38
N ALA A 157 -11.68 -13.37 -35.17
CA ALA A 157 -12.45 -14.19 -34.25
C ALA A 157 -13.81 -13.52 -34.01
N GLY A 158 -14.87 -14.29 -33.77
CA GLY A 158 -16.24 -13.74 -33.72
C GLY A 158 -16.81 -13.26 -35.07
N GLY A 159 -16.03 -13.29 -36.14
CA GLY A 159 -16.51 -13.18 -37.53
C GLY A 159 -16.17 -11.88 -38.25
N ASN A 160 -15.65 -10.86 -37.54
CA ASN A 160 -15.02 -9.68 -38.13
C ASN A 160 -14.02 -9.08 -37.12
N SER A 161 -13.50 -7.88 -37.38
CA SER A 161 -12.49 -7.23 -36.53
C SER A 161 -13.05 -6.32 -35.42
N LYS A 162 -14.36 -6.38 -35.15
CA LYS A 162 -14.99 -5.60 -34.08
C LYS A 162 -14.93 -6.39 -32.78
N TYR A 163 -14.88 -5.69 -31.65
CA TYR A 163 -14.80 -6.34 -30.35
C TYR A 163 -16.10 -7.12 -30.04
N ASP A 164 -15.97 -8.38 -29.64
CA ASP A 164 -17.12 -9.27 -29.49
C ASP A 164 -17.78 -9.17 -28.12
N VAL A 165 -19.11 -9.00 -28.15
CA VAL A 165 -19.97 -9.09 -26.96
C VAL A 165 -21.03 -10.16 -27.19
N TYR A 166 -21.04 -11.19 -26.35
CA TYR A 166 -21.99 -12.28 -26.43
C TYR A 166 -23.12 -12.11 -25.41
N ILE A 167 -24.37 -12.17 -25.86
CA ILE A 167 -25.54 -12.02 -25.00
C ILE A 167 -26.21 -13.39 -24.83
N LYS A 168 -26.18 -13.93 -23.61
CA LYS A 168 -26.74 -15.26 -23.30
C LYS A 168 -27.24 -15.41 -21.87
N THR A 169 -27.74 -16.59 -21.52
CA THR A 169 -28.05 -16.92 -20.13
C THR A 169 -26.77 -17.05 -19.33
N LEU A 170 -26.65 -16.26 -18.26
CA LEU A 170 -25.61 -16.37 -17.25
C LEU A 170 -26.11 -17.07 -15.99
N THR A 171 -25.18 -17.69 -15.27
CA THR A 171 -25.47 -18.37 -14.00
C THR A 171 -25.94 -17.37 -12.92
N GLY A 172 -26.66 -17.84 -11.90
CA GLY A 172 -27.29 -16.97 -10.90
C GLY A 172 -26.26 -16.11 -10.15
N GLY A 173 -26.52 -14.80 -10.05
CA GLY A 173 -25.65 -13.81 -9.42
C GLY A 173 -24.70 -13.07 -10.37
N VAL A 174 -24.17 -13.76 -11.40
CA VAL A 174 -23.22 -13.17 -12.36
C VAL A 174 -23.95 -12.25 -13.33
N LEU A 175 -23.59 -10.97 -13.35
CA LEU A 175 -24.13 -9.91 -14.20
C LEU A 175 -23.45 -9.88 -15.56
N GLY A 176 -22.13 -10.03 -15.60
CA GLY A 176 -21.30 -10.05 -16.79
C GLY A 176 -19.98 -10.76 -16.51
N TYR A 177 -19.20 -10.96 -17.56
CA TYR A 177 -17.77 -11.24 -17.44
C TYR A 177 -17.03 -10.91 -18.73
N THR A 178 -15.75 -10.63 -18.57
CA THR A 178 -14.75 -10.45 -19.60
C THR A 178 -13.77 -11.60 -19.50
N GLN A 179 -13.56 -12.31 -20.60
CA GLN A 179 -12.71 -13.49 -20.61
C GLN A 179 -11.45 -13.25 -21.44
N PRO A 180 -10.24 -13.37 -20.85
CA PRO A 180 -9.01 -13.38 -21.62
C PRO A 180 -8.91 -14.68 -22.45
N GLU A 181 -8.26 -14.60 -23.61
CA GLU A 181 -8.14 -15.75 -24.53
C GLU A 181 -6.71 -16.12 -24.87
N VAL A 182 -5.99 -15.22 -25.54
CA VAL A 182 -4.62 -15.44 -25.99
C VAL A 182 -3.82 -14.16 -25.82
N ALA A 183 -2.49 -14.29 -25.79
CA ALA A 183 -1.62 -13.13 -25.77
C ALA A 183 -1.96 -12.18 -26.92
N GLY A 184 -2.00 -10.89 -26.62
CA GLY A 184 -2.31 -9.88 -27.61
C GLY A 184 -1.09 -9.53 -28.47
N SER A 185 -1.13 -8.32 -29.03
CA SER A 185 -0.13 -7.88 -30.02
C SER A 185 0.86 -6.87 -29.48
N TYR A 186 0.65 -6.38 -28.26
CA TYR A 186 1.57 -5.46 -27.61
C TYR A 186 2.85 -6.19 -27.14
N PRO A 187 3.95 -5.46 -26.91
CA PRO A 187 5.22 -6.07 -26.50
C PRO A 187 5.32 -6.40 -25.00
N TRP A 188 4.22 -6.29 -24.26
CA TRP A 188 4.09 -6.65 -22.84
C TRP A 188 2.99 -7.73 -22.68
N ASP A 189 2.62 -8.07 -21.45
CA ASP A 189 1.67 -9.14 -21.15
C ASP A 189 0.20 -8.74 -21.34
N ASP A 190 -0.14 -8.32 -22.56
CA ASP A 190 -1.52 -8.06 -22.98
C ASP A 190 -2.26 -9.35 -23.37
N ALA A 191 -3.59 -9.32 -23.32
CA ALA A 191 -4.42 -10.43 -23.78
C ALA A 191 -5.61 -9.95 -24.61
N THR A 192 -5.91 -10.65 -25.70
CA THR A 192 -7.21 -10.51 -26.38
C THR A 192 -8.32 -11.03 -25.46
N SER A 193 -9.52 -10.53 -25.64
CA SER A 193 -10.66 -10.91 -24.81
C SER A 193 -11.99 -10.73 -25.54
N PHE A 194 -13.05 -11.26 -24.92
CA PHE A 194 -14.43 -10.99 -25.29
C PHE A 194 -15.27 -10.80 -24.03
N ILE A 195 -16.43 -10.15 -24.18
CA ILE A 195 -17.37 -9.92 -23.10
C ILE A 195 -18.59 -10.83 -23.25
N VAL A 196 -19.14 -11.29 -22.13
CA VAL A 196 -20.43 -11.98 -22.10
C VAL A 196 -21.38 -11.28 -21.15
N MET A 197 -22.50 -10.82 -21.69
CA MET A 197 -23.56 -10.12 -20.97
C MET A 197 -24.77 -11.01 -20.78
N ARG A 198 -25.57 -10.71 -19.75
CA ARG A 198 -26.82 -11.43 -19.48
C ARG A 198 -27.85 -11.08 -20.54
N LYS A 199 -28.67 -12.07 -20.92
CA LYS A 199 -29.78 -11.87 -21.86
C LYS A 199 -31.01 -11.12 -21.32
N ASN A 200 -31.04 -10.83 -20.02
CA ASN A 200 -32.02 -9.98 -19.34
C ASN A 200 -31.52 -9.67 -17.92
N TYR A 201 -31.82 -8.49 -17.38
CA TYR A 201 -31.53 -8.09 -16.00
C TYR A 201 -32.81 -7.86 -15.19
N THR A 202 -33.93 -8.48 -15.59
CA THR A 202 -35.24 -8.28 -14.93
C THR A 202 -35.27 -8.59 -13.42
N VAL A 203 -34.33 -9.41 -12.91
CA VAL A 203 -34.17 -9.71 -11.47
C VAL A 203 -33.11 -8.83 -10.77
N TYR A 204 -32.55 -7.86 -11.50
CA TYR A 204 -31.61 -6.82 -11.07
C TYR A 204 -32.12 -5.46 -11.58
N PRO A 205 -33.21 -4.92 -11.01
CA PRO A 205 -33.74 -3.64 -11.45
C PRO A 205 -32.91 -2.46 -10.89
N PRO A 206 -32.82 -1.33 -11.62
CA PRO A 206 -33.40 -1.09 -12.95
C PRO A 206 -32.57 -1.70 -14.09
N GLU A 207 -33.21 -2.41 -15.02
CA GLU A 207 -32.51 -3.18 -16.08
C GLU A 207 -31.56 -2.32 -16.94
N ILE A 208 -31.93 -1.08 -17.27
CA ILE A 208 -31.04 -0.20 -18.05
C ILE A 208 -29.85 0.27 -17.21
N GLY A 209 -30.07 0.67 -15.95
CA GLY A 209 -28.98 1.09 -15.05
C GLY A 209 -28.00 -0.06 -14.79
N THR A 210 -28.52 -1.27 -14.60
CA THR A 210 -27.65 -2.47 -14.46
C THR A 210 -26.90 -2.79 -15.75
N ILE A 211 -27.50 -2.61 -16.93
CA ILE A 211 -26.77 -2.75 -18.20
C ILE A 211 -25.64 -1.72 -18.23
N GLU A 212 -25.92 -0.43 -17.96
CA GLU A 212 -24.96 0.68 -17.97
C GLU A 212 -23.73 0.42 -17.10
N VAL A 213 -23.92 0.08 -15.82
CA VAL A 213 -22.79 -0.20 -14.92
C VAL A 213 -22.06 -1.49 -15.28
N THR A 214 -22.78 -2.55 -15.67
CA THR A 214 -22.14 -3.80 -16.05
C THR A 214 -21.32 -3.65 -17.35
N SER A 215 -21.80 -2.88 -18.33
CA SER A 215 -21.11 -2.73 -19.61
C SER A 215 -19.86 -1.87 -19.48
N VAL A 216 -19.88 -0.77 -18.72
CA VAL A 216 -18.65 -0.01 -18.42
C VAL A 216 -17.65 -0.82 -17.60
N HIS A 217 -18.11 -1.58 -16.61
CA HIS A 217 -17.27 -2.44 -15.76
C HIS A 217 -16.53 -3.51 -16.59
N GLU A 218 -17.27 -4.27 -17.39
CA GLU A 218 -16.69 -5.36 -18.20
C GLU A 218 -15.85 -4.80 -19.36
N PHE A 219 -16.28 -3.71 -19.99
CA PHE A 219 -15.46 -3.10 -21.03
C PHE A 219 -14.17 -2.50 -20.48
N PHE A 220 -14.18 -2.04 -19.22
CA PHE A 220 -12.95 -1.59 -18.59
C PHE A 220 -12.01 -2.74 -18.25
N HIS A 221 -12.49 -3.92 -17.84
CA HIS A 221 -11.63 -5.11 -17.76
C HIS A 221 -10.98 -5.45 -19.11
N ALA A 222 -11.69 -5.30 -20.22
CA ALA A 222 -11.10 -5.49 -21.54
C ALA A 222 -9.98 -4.46 -21.83
N CYS A 223 -10.15 -3.21 -21.38
CA CYS A 223 -9.11 -2.19 -21.47
C CYS A 223 -7.92 -2.50 -20.54
N GLN A 224 -8.15 -2.99 -19.32
CA GLN A 224 -7.11 -3.42 -18.38
C GLN A 224 -6.23 -4.52 -18.99
N MET A 225 -6.82 -5.47 -19.71
CA MET A 225 -6.10 -6.53 -20.43
C MET A 225 -5.21 -6.00 -21.58
N ALA A 226 -5.41 -4.76 -22.04
CA ALA A 226 -4.48 -4.10 -22.97
C ALA A 226 -3.19 -3.61 -22.27
N TYR A 227 -3.23 -3.41 -20.96
CA TYR A 227 -2.07 -3.04 -20.15
C TYR A 227 -1.37 -4.27 -19.60
N SER A 228 -2.10 -5.13 -18.88
CA SER A 228 -1.56 -6.38 -18.34
C SER A 228 -2.72 -7.24 -17.86
N TYR A 229 -2.77 -8.51 -18.30
CA TYR A 229 -3.70 -9.48 -17.71
C TYR A 229 -3.19 -10.04 -16.37
N ASN A 230 -1.93 -9.78 -16.01
CA ASN A 230 -1.23 -10.36 -14.86
C ASN A 230 -1.13 -9.37 -13.68
N GLN A 231 -2.22 -8.67 -13.40
CA GLN A 231 -2.36 -7.80 -12.24
C GLN A 231 -3.27 -8.46 -11.19
N PRO A 232 -3.13 -8.10 -9.90
CA PRO A 232 -3.94 -8.67 -8.83
C PRO A 232 -5.43 -8.33 -9.02
N GLY A 233 -6.30 -9.30 -8.74
CA GLY A 233 -7.73 -9.20 -8.96
C GLY A 233 -8.38 -8.09 -8.13
N TRP A 234 -7.85 -7.81 -6.94
CA TRP A 234 -8.34 -6.71 -6.10
C TRP A 234 -8.27 -5.36 -6.82
N PHE A 235 -7.18 -5.06 -7.55
CA PHE A 235 -7.00 -3.76 -8.19
C PHE A 235 -7.78 -3.65 -9.50
N MET A 236 -7.90 -4.76 -10.23
CA MET A 236 -8.80 -4.86 -11.38
C MET A 236 -10.22 -4.48 -10.97
N GLU A 237 -10.71 -5.03 -9.86
CA GLU A 237 -12.07 -4.79 -9.37
C GLU A 237 -12.23 -3.41 -8.73
N VAL A 238 -11.28 -2.94 -7.90
CA VAL A 238 -11.29 -1.55 -7.38
C VAL A 238 -11.41 -0.54 -8.52
N SER A 239 -10.61 -0.73 -9.58
CA SER A 239 -10.62 0.20 -10.71
C SER A 239 -11.90 0.08 -11.55
N SER A 240 -12.47 -1.12 -11.69
CA SER A 240 -13.72 -1.33 -12.44
C SER A 240 -14.96 -0.85 -11.70
N VAL A 241 -15.02 -0.94 -10.37
CA VAL A 241 -16.11 -0.35 -9.60
C VAL A 241 -15.98 1.17 -9.54
N TRP A 242 -14.76 1.70 -9.44
CA TRP A 242 -14.53 3.15 -9.50
C TRP A 242 -14.98 3.75 -10.85
N ILE A 243 -14.73 3.07 -11.96
CA ILE A 243 -15.12 3.59 -13.29
C ILE A 243 -16.64 3.56 -13.52
N GLU A 244 -17.38 2.71 -12.79
CA GLU A 244 -18.86 2.71 -12.79
C GLU A 244 -19.37 4.05 -12.27
N ASP A 245 -18.93 4.44 -11.07
CA ASP A 245 -19.28 5.69 -10.38
C ASP A 245 -18.86 6.92 -11.20
N GLU A 246 -17.62 6.95 -11.69
CA GLU A 246 -17.12 8.04 -12.55
C GLU A 246 -17.94 8.25 -13.84
N LYS A 247 -18.58 7.18 -14.33
CA LYS A 247 -19.41 7.25 -15.54
C LYS A 247 -20.86 7.54 -15.23
N TYR A 248 -21.38 6.97 -14.16
CA TYR A 248 -22.78 6.97 -13.77
C TYR A 248 -22.93 7.38 -12.29
N PRO A 249 -22.56 8.61 -11.91
CA PRO A 249 -22.62 9.08 -10.51
C PRO A 249 -24.05 9.29 -9.97
N ASP A 250 -25.08 9.06 -10.80
CA ASP A 250 -26.48 9.02 -10.37
C ASP A 250 -26.98 7.57 -10.13
N ASN A 251 -26.11 6.58 -10.32
CA ASN A 251 -26.42 5.16 -10.18
C ASN A 251 -25.52 4.48 -9.14
N ASP A 252 -25.90 4.65 -7.87
CA ASP A 252 -25.25 4.16 -6.66
C ASP A 252 -25.31 2.62 -6.45
N ASP A 253 -25.23 1.81 -7.51
CA ASP A 253 -25.34 0.34 -7.41
C ASP A 253 -24.16 -0.26 -6.62
N GLU A 254 -23.00 0.41 -6.63
CA GLU A 254 -21.77 0.09 -5.90
C GLU A 254 -21.83 0.44 -4.40
N HIS A 255 -22.70 1.36 -3.96
CA HIS A 255 -22.96 1.59 -2.53
C HIS A 255 -23.37 0.32 -1.78
N TYR A 256 -23.89 -0.68 -2.49
CA TYR A 256 -24.14 -2.02 -1.98
C TYR A 256 -22.91 -2.65 -1.28
N TYR A 257 -21.71 -2.38 -1.77
CA TYR A 257 -20.46 -2.97 -1.26
C TYR A 257 -19.88 -2.22 -0.06
N LEU A 258 -20.13 -0.91 0.08
CA LEU A 258 -19.49 -0.05 1.08
C LEU A 258 -19.46 -0.64 2.51
N PRO A 259 -20.51 -1.32 3.03
CA PRO A 259 -20.45 -1.95 4.35
C PRO A 259 -19.29 -2.95 4.54
N ASP A 260 -18.83 -3.61 3.47
CA ASP A 260 -17.72 -4.58 3.53
C ASP A 260 -16.34 -3.91 3.66
N PHE A 261 -16.22 -2.61 3.37
CA PHE A 261 -15.03 -1.81 3.70
C PHE A 261 -15.22 -1.06 5.02
N PHE A 262 -16.32 -0.30 5.14
CA PHE A 262 -16.53 0.64 6.23
C PHE A 262 -16.72 -0.03 7.61
N ASN A 263 -17.20 -1.28 7.65
CA ASN A 263 -17.28 -2.05 8.91
C ASN A 263 -15.97 -2.77 9.26
N TYR A 264 -15.06 -2.93 8.31
CA TYR A 264 -13.85 -3.73 8.44
C TYR A 264 -12.59 -2.96 8.00
N PRO A 265 -12.33 -1.74 8.53
CA PRO A 265 -11.19 -0.93 8.10
C PRO A 265 -9.82 -1.58 8.39
N TYR A 266 -9.79 -2.56 9.30
CA TYR A 266 -8.60 -3.32 9.67
C TYR A 266 -8.23 -4.43 8.67
N VAL A 267 -9.09 -4.71 7.69
CA VAL A 267 -8.86 -5.67 6.63
C VAL A 267 -8.13 -4.99 5.47
N SER A 268 -7.17 -5.69 4.86
CA SER A 268 -6.40 -5.15 3.75
C SER A 268 -7.27 -4.85 2.52
N ILE A 269 -7.03 -3.71 1.88
CA ILE A 269 -7.57 -3.42 0.53
C ILE A 269 -7.12 -4.46 -0.52
N THR A 270 -6.01 -5.16 -0.28
CA THR A 270 -5.43 -6.14 -1.21
C THR A 270 -6.09 -7.52 -1.16
N ARG A 271 -7.22 -7.65 -0.46
CA ARG A 271 -7.97 -8.90 -0.39
C ARG A 271 -8.52 -9.26 -1.77
N GLU A 272 -8.11 -10.43 -2.26
CA GLU A 272 -8.56 -10.92 -3.56
C GLU A 272 -10.06 -11.26 -3.56
N PRO A 273 -10.75 -11.16 -4.71
CA PRO A 273 -12.15 -11.59 -4.85
C PRO A 273 -12.40 -13.05 -4.44
N SER A 274 -11.34 -13.88 -4.46
CA SER A 274 -11.37 -15.26 -4.04
C SER A 274 -11.24 -15.47 -2.53
N ASP A 275 -11.00 -14.42 -1.74
CA ASP A 275 -10.83 -14.52 -0.30
C ASP A 275 -12.09 -15.14 0.36
N PRO A 276 -11.93 -16.19 1.21
CA PRO A 276 -13.01 -16.87 1.90
C PRO A 276 -13.97 -15.98 2.68
N THR A 277 -13.44 -14.96 3.33
CA THR A 277 -14.15 -14.19 4.35
C THR A 277 -14.42 -12.78 3.86
N TYR A 278 -13.47 -12.18 3.15
CA TYR A 278 -13.47 -10.77 2.77
C TYR A 278 -13.40 -10.55 1.26
N GLY A 279 -13.77 -11.53 0.42
CA GLY A 279 -13.70 -11.38 -1.05
C GLY A 279 -14.59 -10.27 -1.64
N ILE A 280 -15.53 -9.70 -0.87
CA ILE A 280 -16.32 -8.53 -1.28
C ILE A 280 -15.58 -7.21 -0.97
N HIS A 281 -14.60 -7.24 -0.08
CA HIS A 281 -13.88 -6.06 0.41
C HIS A 281 -13.18 -5.28 -0.72
N CYS A 282 -12.64 -5.96 -1.74
CA CYS A 282 -12.03 -5.28 -2.89
C CYS A 282 -13.03 -4.45 -3.70
N TYR A 283 -14.27 -4.93 -3.89
CA TYR A 283 -15.31 -4.15 -4.57
C TYR A 283 -15.65 -2.90 -3.78
N ALA A 284 -15.78 -3.02 -2.46
CA ALA A 284 -16.05 -1.91 -1.54
C ALA A 284 -14.89 -0.90 -1.46
N SER A 285 -13.69 -1.31 -1.86
CA SER A 285 -12.48 -0.51 -1.81
C SER A 285 -12.30 0.42 -3.02
N TYR A 286 -13.28 0.49 -3.92
CA TYR A 286 -13.30 1.42 -5.06
C TYR A 286 -13.10 2.90 -4.64
N ILE A 287 -13.50 3.24 -3.41
CA ILE A 287 -13.27 4.54 -2.78
C ILE A 287 -11.79 4.95 -2.76
N PHE A 288 -10.85 3.99 -2.83
CA PHE A 288 -9.43 4.31 -3.00
C PHE A 288 -9.12 4.87 -4.39
N GLY A 289 -9.77 4.34 -5.43
CA GLY A 289 -9.73 4.89 -6.78
C GLY A 289 -10.33 6.30 -6.83
N GLN A 290 -11.45 6.50 -6.12
CA GLN A 290 -12.11 7.79 -5.97
C GLN A 290 -11.22 8.81 -5.23
N TYR A 291 -10.58 8.41 -4.13
CA TYR A 291 -9.58 9.26 -3.47
C TYR A 291 -8.44 9.65 -4.43
N ILE A 292 -7.90 8.69 -5.19
CA ILE A 292 -6.83 8.98 -6.16
C ILE A 292 -7.30 9.95 -7.25
N SER A 293 -8.50 9.78 -7.80
CA SER A 293 -9.01 10.66 -8.87
C SER A 293 -9.31 12.07 -8.35
N GLU A 294 -9.89 12.20 -7.16
CA GLU A 294 -10.20 13.51 -6.56
C GLU A 294 -8.93 14.27 -6.15
N GLU A 295 -7.95 13.60 -5.53
CA GLU A 295 -6.74 14.27 -5.03
C GLU A 295 -5.71 14.53 -6.14
N TYR A 296 -5.49 13.57 -7.04
CA TYR A 296 -4.41 13.64 -8.04
C TYR A 296 -4.91 13.81 -9.49
N GLY A 297 -6.24 13.89 -9.67
CA GLY A 297 -6.91 13.99 -10.95
C GLY A 297 -7.14 12.63 -11.63
N ASP A 298 -8.23 12.51 -12.38
CA ASP A 298 -8.70 11.27 -13.02
C ASP A 298 -7.63 10.50 -13.83
N SER A 299 -6.64 11.22 -14.38
CA SER A 299 -5.54 10.61 -15.13
C SER A 299 -4.60 9.76 -14.27
N ALA A 300 -4.58 9.95 -12.95
CA ALA A 300 -3.71 9.23 -12.03
C ALA A 300 -3.99 7.72 -12.04
N MET A 301 -5.26 7.32 -11.99
CA MET A 301 -5.65 5.90 -12.12
C MET A 301 -5.19 5.30 -13.45
N ARG A 302 -5.32 6.04 -14.55
CA ARG A 302 -4.81 5.61 -15.85
C ARG A 302 -3.28 5.47 -15.87
N LYS A 303 -2.55 6.41 -15.28
CA LYS A 303 -1.08 6.34 -15.19
C LYS A 303 -0.61 5.13 -14.38
N ILE A 304 -1.34 4.74 -13.33
CA ILE A 304 -1.04 3.50 -12.58
C ILE A 304 -1.18 2.28 -13.50
N TRP A 305 -2.24 2.22 -14.31
CA TRP A 305 -2.40 1.16 -15.33
C TRP A 305 -1.34 1.22 -16.43
N GLU A 306 -0.89 2.41 -16.84
CA GLU A 306 0.23 2.58 -17.77
C GLU A 306 1.54 2.03 -17.19
N ASP A 307 1.81 2.21 -15.89
CA ASP A 307 3.00 1.65 -15.24
C ASP A 307 2.89 0.14 -14.95
N ASN A 308 1.67 -0.37 -14.71
CA ASN A 308 1.39 -1.80 -14.51
C ASN A 308 1.86 -2.70 -15.67
N LYS A 309 2.09 -2.16 -16.86
CA LYS A 309 2.72 -2.88 -17.99
C LYS A 309 4.11 -3.45 -17.65
N TYR A 310 4.79 -2.83 -16.68
CA TYR A 310 6.18 -3.11 -16.37
C TYR A 310 6.43 -3.37 -14.87
N SER A 311 5.44 -3.06 -14.04
CA SER A 311 5.56 -3.04 -12.57
C SER A 311 4.40 -3.77 -11.91
N THR A 312 4.59 -4.20 -10.66
CA THR A 312 3.47 -4.66 -9.82
C THR A 312 2.63 -3.48 -9.40
N THR A 313 1.31 -3.68 -9.21
CA THR A 313 0.37 -2.60 -8.82
C THR A 313 0.85 -1.73 -7.65
N LEU A 314 1.36 -2.32 -6.56
CA LEU A 314 1.82 -1.54 -5.40
C LEU A 314 3.09 -0.72 -5.69
N THR A 315 3.92 -1.16 -6.65
CA THR A 315 5.08 -0.40 -7.14
C THR A 315 4.61 0.72 -8.06
N SER A 316 3.66 0.45 -8.95
CA SER A 316 3.05 1.45 -9.83
C SER A 316 2.40 2.58 -9.03
N ILE A 317 1.63 2.27 -7.98
CA ILE A 317 1.07 3.28 -7.08
C ILE A 317 2.20 4.14 -6.50
N GLN A 318 3.27 3.54 -5.97
CA GLN A 318 4.41 4.30 -5.44
C GLN A 318 5.05 5.20 -6.51
N ASN A 319 5.31 4.68 -7.71
CA ASN A 319 5.92 5.42 -8.82
C ASN A 319 5.07 6.63 -9.22
N ILE A 320 3.76 6.43 -9.39
CA ILE A 320 2.85 7.50 -9.79
C ILE A 320 2.70 8.55 -8.68
N MET A 321 2.54 8.13 -7.42
CA MET A 321 2.49 9.04 -6.28
C MET A 321 3.77 9.88 -6.14
N SER A 322 4.94 9.29 -6.41
CA SER A 322 6.23 10.01 -6.40
C SER A 322 6.26 11.14 -7.45
N GLY A 323 5.66 10.90 -8.62
CA GLY A 323 5.51 11.93 -9.66
C GLY A 323 4.62 13.11 -9.26
N PHE A 324 3.77 12.94 -8.24
CA PHE A 324 2.96 14.02 -7.64
C PHE A 324 3.63 14.66 -6.41
N GLY A 325 4.89 14.31 -6.10
CA GLY A 325 5.61 14.85 -4.93
C GLY A 325 5.19 14.23 -3.60
N THR A 326 4.54 13.06 -3.63
CA THR A 326 4.13 12.32 -2.43
C THR A 326 4.63 10.87 -2.49
N SER A 327 4.08 9.98 -1.67
CA SER A 327 4.43 8.55 -1.64
C SER A 327 3.19 7.70 -1.47
N ARG A 328 3.30 6.39 -1.73
CA ARG A 328 2.22 5.43 -1.40
C ARG A 328 1.87 5.51 0.09
N THR A 329 2.86 5.62 0.96
CA THR A 329 2.66 5.74 2.41
C THR A 329 1.80 6.95 2.75
N ASN A 330 2.11 8.12 2.19
CA ASN A 330 1.38 9.34 2.46
C ASN A 330 -0.03 9.33 1.84
N ALA A 331 -0.16 8.80 0.62
CA ALA A 331 -1.46 8.65 -0.04
C ALA A 331 -2.41 7.76 0.76
N PHE A 332 -1.93 6.61 1.27
CA PHE A 332 -2.74 5.74 2.14
C PHE A 332 -3.06 6.41 3.49
N ALA A 333 -2.09 7.13 4.07
CA ALA A 333 -2.27 7.86 5.31
C ALA A 333 -3.42 8.89 5.21
N GLU A 334 -3.41 9.69 4.14
CA GLU A 334 -4.46 10.66 3.84
C GLU A 334 -5.80 10.00 3.46
N PHE A 335 -5.79 8.95 2.64
CA PHE A 335 -6.98 8.17 2.31
C PHE A 335 -7.72 7.68 3.57
N TRP A 336 -7.00 7.19 4.58
CA TRP A 336 -7.62 6.79 5.84
C TRP A 336 -8.21 7.97 6.62
N VAL A 337 -7.58 9.15 6.57
CA VAL A 337 -8.18 10.36 7.15
C VAL A 337 -9.48 10.73 6.42
N TRP A 338 -9.52 10.68 5.09
CA TRP A 338 -10.73 10.94 4.31
C TRP A 338 -11.87 9.99 4.70
N ASN A 339 -11.56 8.70 4.92
CA ASN A 339 -12.55 7.69 5.32
C ASN A 339 -13.18 7.98 6.68
N TYR A 340 -12.54 8.75 7.57
CA TYR A 340 -13.17 9.21 8.81
C TYR A 340 -14.29 10.22 8.56
N PHE A 341 -14.15 11.06 7.52
CA PHE A 341 -15.04 12.16 7.18
C PHE A 341 -16.11 11.75 6.16
N THR A 342 -16.87 10.72 6.48
CA THR A 342 -18.00 10.22 5.68
C THR A 342 -19.30 10.19 6.47
N GLY A 343 -20.43 9.96 5.79
CA GLY A 343 -21.75 9.87 6.36
C GLY A 343 -22.11 11.11 7.19
N SER A 344 -22.46 10.91 8.46
CA SER A 344 -22.79 12.01 9.38
C SER A 344 -21.61 12.91 9.74
N ARG A 345 -20.38 12.53 9.37
CA ARG A 345 -19.13 13.30 9.57
C ARG A 345 -18.62 13.91 8.27
N ASN A 346 -19.42 13.85 7.19
CA ASN A 346 -18.99 14.28 5.87
C ASN A 346 -18.39 15.68 5.86
N LEU A 347 -17.22 15.79 5.22
CA LEU A 347 -16.54 17.04 4.94
C LEU A 347 -16.65 17.34 3.44
N ALA A 348 -17.24 18.48 3.09
CA ALA A 348 -17.34 18.89 1.69
C ALA A 348 -15.95 19.12 1.09
N GLY A 349 -15.73 18.64 -0.13
CA GLY A 349 -14.46 18.76 -0.85
C GLY A 349 -13.52 17.54 -0.70
N LEU A 350 -13.95 16.50 0.01
CA LEU A 350 -13.32 15.17 -0.04
C LEU A 350 -14.06 14.33 -1.09
N TYR A 351 -14.69 13.22 -0.71
CA TYR A 351 -15.53 12.44 -1.62
C TYR A 351 -16.77 13.23 -2.08
N PRO A 352 -17.07 13.28 -3.40
CA PRO A 352 -18.27 13.94 -3.93
C PRO A 352 -19.55 13.46 -3.26
N GLU A 353 -19.63 12.16 -2.99
CA GLU A 353 -20.77 11.50 -2.37
C GLU A 353 -20.52 11.12 -0.90
N GLY A 354 -19.48 11.67 -0.25
CA GLY A 354 -19.09 11.28 1.11
C GLY A 354 -20.21 11.34 2.15
N ALA A 355 -21.25 12.15 1.93
CA ALA A 355 -22.44 12.24 2.79
C ALA A 355 -23.38 11.02 2.71
N THR A 356 -23.40 10.29 1.60
CA THR A 356 -24.22 9.09 1.39
C THR A 356 -23.52 7.83 1.88
N TYR A 357 -22.18 7.87 1.99
CA TYR A 357 -21.38 6.73 2.46
C TYR A 357 -21.64 6.40 3.94
N PRO A 358 -21.43 5.14 4.36
CA PRO A 358 -21.42 4.80 5.77
C PRO A 358 -20.32 5.54 6.54
N THR A 359 -20.51 5.75 7.85
CA THR A 359 -19.42 6.20 8.72
C THR A 359 -18.45 5.05 8.99
N ILE A 360 -17.14 5.28 8.88
CA ILE A 360 -16.11 4.26 9.17
C ILE A 360 -16.22 3.76 10.61
N SER A 361 -16.05 2.44 10.78
CA SER A 361 -16.08 1.79 12.07
C SER A 361 -14.98 2.30 12.99
N ILE A 362 -15.33 2.53 14.25
CA ILE A 362 -14.44 3.04 15.28
C ILE A 362 -14.02 1.88 16.18
N GLU A 363 -12.72 1.64 16.28
CA GLU A 363 -12.15 0.56 17.10
C GLU A 363 -12.36 0.85 18.59
N ARG A 364 -12.24 2.12 19.00
CA ARG A 364 -12.53 2.53 20.39
C ARG A 364 -12.86 4.01 20.52
N THR A 365 -13.72 4.33 21.48
CA THR A 365 -13.98 5.70 21.93
C THR A 365 -13.66 5.84 23.42
N HIS A 366 -12.89 6.86 23.76
CA HIS A 366 -12.53 7.22 25.13
C HIS A 366 -13.20 8.53 25.56
N SER A 367 -13.65 8.59 26.81
CA SER A 367 -14.20 9.79 27.46
C SER A 367 -13.66 10.01 28.88
N THR A 368 -12.67 9.21 29.29
CA THR A 368 -12.04 9.22 30.61
C THR A 368 -10.54 9.08 30.44
N TYR A 369 -9.76 9.85 31.20
CA TYR A 369 -8.31 9.95 31.05
C TYR A 369 -7.60 9.74 32.41
N PRO A 370 -6.38 9.17 32.44
CA PRO A 370 -5.60 8.68 31.30
C PRO A 370 -6.29 7.54 30.55
N ALA A 371 -6.25 7.61 29.22
CA ALA A 371 -6.79 6.62 28.31
C ALA A 371 -5.66 5.75 27.78
N ASN A 372 -5.88 4.44 27.66
CA ASN A 372 -4.91 3.55 27.02
C ASN A 372 -5.62 2.41 26.29
N GLY A 373 -4.86 1.73 25.46
CA GLY A 373 -5.40 0.63 24.69
C GLY A 373 -4.40 -0.15 23.88
N SER A 374 -4.82 -1.34 23.46
CA SER A 374 -4.19 -2.11 22.39
C SER A 374 -5.21 -2.50 21.34
N SER A 375 -4.73 -2.90 20.17
CA SER A 375 -5.55 -3.39 19.06
C SER A 375 -6.41 -4.59 19.47
N SER A 376 -7.73 -4.49 19.26
CA SER A 376 -8.66 -5.64 19.30
C SER A 376 -8.79 -6.24 17.89
N HIS A 377 -8.78 -5.39 16.86
CA HIS A 377 -8.64 -5.78 15.45
C HIS A 377 -7.38 -5.17 14.84
N ALA A 378 -6.26 -5.88 14.96
CA ALA A 378 -4.98 -5.49 14.42
C ALA A 378 -5.06 -5.20 12.90
N PRO A 379 -4.69 -3.99 12.42
CA PRO A 379 -4.77 -3.65 11.01
C PRO A 379 -3.76 -4.47 10.19
N GLU A 380 -4.27 -5.09 9.14
CA GLU A 380 -3.48 -5.79 8.13
C GLU A 380 -2.66 -4.82 7.28
N ALA A 381 -1.80 -5.36 6.40
CA ALA A 381 -1.11 -4.57 5.39
C ALA A 381 -2.08 -3.69 4.59
N LEU A 382 -1.77 -2.40 4.45
CA LEU A 382 -2.60 -1.38 3.81
C LEU A 382 -4.03 -1.25 4.39
N ALA A 383 -4.15 -1.44 5.70
CA ALA A 383 -5.40 -1.29 6.46
C ALA A 383 -5.24 -0.31 7.63
N SER A 384 -6.34 0.07 8.28
CA SER A 384 -6.35 1.06 9.34
C SER A 384 -7.29 0.80 10.52
N ASN A 385 -7.09 1.55 11.59
CA ASN A 385 -7.89 1.59 12.81
C ASN A 385 -8.13 3.05 13.21
N TYR A 386 -9.23 3.29 13.91
CA TYR A 386 -9.66 4.64 14.31
C TYR A 386 -10.01 4.64 15.79
N ILE A 387 -9.33 5.50 16.56
CA ILE A 387 -9.59 5.70 17.99
C ILE A 387 -10.06 7.14 18.21
N VAL A 388 -11.19 7.30 18.89
CA VAL A 388 -11.77 8.61 19.21
C VAL A 388 -11.49 8.96 20.67
N PHE A 389 -10.93 10.14 20.89
CA PHE A 389 -10.70 10.73 22.21
C PHE A 389 -11.64 11.91 22.38
N ASN A 390 -12.76 11.73 23.09
CA ASN A 390 -13.66 12.84 23.41
C ASN A 390 -12.98 13.79 24.41
N ILE A 391 -12.99 15.08 24.12
CA ILE A 391 -12.41 16.10 25.00
C ILE A 391 -13.37 16.36 26.17
N PRO A 392 -12.98 16.10 27.43
CA PRO A 392 -13.83 16.36 28.58
C PRO A 392 -14.17 17.84 28.75
N THR A 393 -15.36 18.14 29.27
CA THR A 393 -15.71 19.52 29.63
C THR A 393 -14.73 20.06 30.67
N GLY A 394 -14.04 21.15 30.33
CA GLY A 394 -13.05 21.77 31.22
C GLY A 394 -11.67 21.10 31.19
N ALA A 395 -11.37 20.28 30.18
CA ALA A 395 -10.00 19.83 29.93
C ALA A 395 -9.06 21.03 29.79
N SER A 396 -7.90 20.94 30.42
CA SER A 396 -6.87 21.98 30.48
C SER A 396 -5.49 21.33 30.52
N GLY A 397 -4.46 22.02 30.07
CA GLY A 397 -3.12 21.47 29.89
C GLY A 397 -2.90 20.87 28.49
N PRO A 398 -1.71 20.37 28.19
CA PRO A 398 -1.46 19.74 26.90
C PRO A 398 -2.18 18.39 26.79
N PHE A 399 -2.58 18.00 25.56
CA PHE A 399 -3.00 16.64 25.26
C PHE A 399 -1.83 15.86 24.69
N SER A 400 -1.44 14.78 25.35
CA SER A 400 -0.32 13.94 24.92
C SER A 400 -0.82 12.57 24.50
N ILE A 401 -0.25 12.01 23.43
CA ILE A 401 -0.51 10.66 22.93
C ILE A 401 0.82 9.96 22.67
N THR A 402 0.95 8.71 23.13
CA THR A 402 2.03 7.80 22.75
C THR A 402 1.45 6.64 21.95
N PHE A 403 2.23 6.12 21.02
CA PHE A 403 1.91 4.97 20.18
C PHE A 403 3.10 4.02 20.17
N ASP A 404 2.81 2.72 20.21
CA ASP A 404 3.80 1.64 20.11
C ASP A 404 3.25 0.54 19.21
N GLY A 405 3.74 0.47 17.98
CA GLY A 405 3.35 -0.52 16.99
C GLY A 405 4.38 -1.65 16.89
N ALA A 406 3.95 -2.86 16.50
CA ALA A 406 4.87 -3.98 16.32
C ALA A 406 6.04 -3.65 15.37
N ASP A 407 7.27 -3.94 15.81
CA ASP A 407 8.54 -3.58 15.15
C ASP A 407 8.67 -4.07 13.69
N GLY A 408 7.99 -5.17 13.34
CA GLY A 408 8.05 -5.76 12.00
C GLY A 408 7.07 -5.15 10.99
N ALA A 409 6.29 -4.15 11.39
CA ALA A 409 5.31 -3.49 10.54
C ALA A 409 5.69 -2.03 10.28
N ASN A 410 5.35 -1.55 9.09
CA ASN A 410 5.53 -0.15 8.73
C ASN A 410 4.29 0.64 9.10
N TRP A 411 4.45 1.63 9.98
CA TRP A 411 3.32 2.34 10.57
C TRP A 411 3.13 3.73 10.00
N ALA A 412 1.86 4.11 9.93
CA ALA A 412 1.41 5.41 9.56
C ALA A 412 0.35 5.93 10.53
N VAL A 413 0.77 6.76 11.48
CA VAL A 413 -0.08 7.18 12.60
C VAL A 413 -0.28 8.67 12.58
N GLN A 414 -1.53 9.10 12.61
CA GLN A 414 -1.92 10.52 12.59
C GLN A 414 -2.90 10.83 13.71
N LEU A 415 -2.70 11.96 14.36
CA LEU A 415 -3.70 12.58 15.22
C LEU A 415 -4.45 13.64 14.40
N VAL A 416 -5.74 13.40 14.20
CA VAL A 416 -6.64 14.27 13.44
C VAL A 416 -7.47 15.11 14.42
N ILE A 417 -7.57 16.41 14.13
CA ILE A 417 -8.33 17.41 14.88
C ILE A 417 -9.49 17.87 13.99
N PRO A 418 -10.70 17.31 14.13
CA PRO A 418 -11.86 17.69 13.34
C PRO A 418 -12.29 19.13 13.65
N GLY A 419 -12.39 19.98 12.62
CA GLY A 419 -12.89 21.36 12.69
C GLY A 419 -14.23 21.54 11.98
N SER A 420 -14.78 22.76 12.04
CA SER A 420 -15.99 23.11 11.29
C SER A 420 -15.68 23.30 9.81
N GLY A 421 -15.92 22.28 8.99
CA GLY A 421 -15.68 22.31 7.54
C GLY A 421 -14.20 22.23 7.14
N THR A 422 -13.32 21.86 8.08
CA THR A 422 -11.90 21.56 7.85
C THR A 422 -11.46 20.49 8.84
N TYR A 423 -10.26 19.96 8.66
CA TYR A 423 -9.55 19.21 9.69
C TYR A 423 -8.07 19.61 9.68
N ASP A 424 -7.37 19.28 10.75
CA ASP A 424 -5.91 19.29 10.82
C ASP A 424 -5.45 17.86 11.11
N ALA A 425 -4.38 17.39 10.48
CA ALA A 425 -3.86 16.05 10.64
C ALA A 425 -2.36 16.09 10.91
N ARG A 426 -1.97 15.66 12.11
CA ARG A 426 -0.58 15.67 12.57
C ARG A 426 -0.01 14.28 12.56
N ARG A 427 1.10 14.10 11.84
CA ARG A 427 1.85 12.84 11.84
C ARG A 427 2.50 12.64 13.20
N ILE A 428 2.37 11.45 13.77
CA ILE A 428 3.21 11.01 14.89
C ILE A 428 4.50 10.45 14.29
N SER A 429 5.62 11.10 14.58
CA SER A 429 6.95 10.59 14.20
C SER A 429 7.27 9.34 15.02
N LEU A 430 7.62 8.26 14.34
CA LEU A 430 7.94 6.97 14.96
C LEU A 430 9.43 6.68 14.78
N ASN A 431 10.04 6.07 15.78
CA ASN A 431 11.41 5.56 15.69
C ASN A 431 11.43 4.20 14.95
N GLY A 432 12.63 3.61 14.82
CA GLY A 432 12.82 2.32 14.16
C GLY A 432 12.14 1.11 14.83
N TYR A 433 11.55 1.29 16.01
CA TYR A 433 10.78 0.26 16.73
C TYR A 433 9.27 0.54 16.67
N GLY A 434 8.81 1.49 15.86
CA GLY A 434 7.38 1.80 15.76
C GLY A 434 6.81 2.56 16.97
N TYR A 435 7.67 3.07 17.86
CA TYR A 435 7.28 3.90 18.99
C TYR A 435 7.37 5.39 18.65
N GLY A 436 6.38 6.16 19.09
CA GLY A 436 6.42 7.61 19.00
C GLY A 436 5.38 8.29 19.86
N TYR A 437 5.44 9.62 19.89
CA TYR A 437 4.52 10.44 20.67
C TYR A 437 4.24 11.77 19.98
N LEU A 438 3.14 12.39 20.38
CA LEU A 438 2.75 13.73 19.94
C LEU A 438 2.06 14.42 21.12
N THR A 439 2.38 15.70 21.29
CA THR A 439 1.74 16.56 22.28
C THR A 439 1.11 17.74 21.56
N LEU A 440 -0.15 18.03 21.87
CA LEU A 440 -0.86 19.23 21.45
C LEU A 440 -0.97 20.18 22.64
N GLU A 441 -0.69 21.46 22.41
CA GLU A 441 -0.96 22.50 23.38
C GLU A 441 -2.47 22.69 23.59
N GLU A 442 -2.87 23.18 24.77
CA GLU A 442 -4.29 23.41 25.09
C GLU A 442 -4.99 24.26 24.02
N SER A 443 -4.29 25.26 23.48
CA SER A 443 -4.83 26.15 22.44
C SER A 443 -5.14 25.45 21.11
N GLU A 444 -4.54 24.29 20.84
CA GLU A 444 -4.70 23.58 19.56
C GLU A 444 -5.97 22.70 19.56
N TYR A 445 -6.37 22.16 20.71
CA TYR A 445 -7.60 21.36 20.82
C TYR A 445 -8.77 22.14 21.44
N THR A 446 -8.54 23.33 22.01
CA THR A 446 -9.59 24.16 22.59
C THR A 446 -10.67 24.49 21.56
N GLY A 447 -11.93 24.20 21.89
CA GLY A 447 -13.08 24.43 21.01
C GLY A 447 -13.43 23.23 20.12
N HIS A 448 -12.61 22.18 20.11
CA HIS A 448 -12.92 20.91 19.46
C HIS A 448 -13.66 19.97 20.43
N SER A 449 -14.41 19.01 19.88
CA SER A 449 -15.17 18.01 20.66
C SER A 449 -14.41 16.70 20.88
N SER A 450 -13.49 16.38 19.96
CA SER A 450 -12.74 15.13 19.98
C SER A 450 -11.45 15.24 19.18
N LEU A 451 -10.53 14.32 19.46
CA LEU A 451 -9.30 14.07 18.70
C LEU A 451 -9.34 12.63 18.19
N ILE A 452 -8.85 12.38 16.98
CA ILE A 452 -8.98 11.06 16.33
C ILE A 452 -7.59 10.53 15.99
N LEU A 453 -7.21 9.42 16.59
CA LEU A 453 -5.99 8.72 16.21
C LEU A 453 -6.32 7.74 15.08
N VAL A 454 -5.79 8.03 13.90
CA VAL A 454 -5.86 7.18 12.71
C VAL A 454 -4.56 6.38 12.65
N ILE A 455 -4.67 5.06 12.76
CA ILE A 455 -3.54 4.14 12.85
C ILE A 455 -3.56 3.29 11.60
N GLY A 456 -2.57 3.42 10.74
CA GLY A 456 -2.46 2.68 9.50
C GLY A 456 -1.21 1.81 9.44
N ASN A 457 -1.33 0.64 8.84
CA ASN A 457 -0.21 -0.24 8.54
C ASN A 457 0.11 -0.16 7.05
N VAL A 458 1.19 0.52 6.68
CA VAL A 458 1.61 0.76 5.28
C VAL A 458 2.53 -0.33 4.74
N SER A 459 2.67 -1.45 5.46
CA SER A 459 3.34 -2.64 4.94
C SER A 459 2.64 -3.12 3.67
N THR A 460 3.40 -3.66 2.72
CA THR A 460 2.86 -4.12 1.42
C THR A 460 2.38 -5.57 1.43
N SER A 461 2.61 -6.27 2.54
CA SER A 461 2.18 -7.65 2.76
C SER A 461 2.16 -7.96 4.26
N GLY A 462 1.57 -9.09 4.63
CA GLY A 462 1.51 -9.55 6.01
C GLY A 462 0.11 -9.47 6.62
N THR A 463 -0.03 -10.07 7.79
CA THR A 463 -1.28 -10.13 8.55
C THR A 463 -1.43 -8.94 9.50
N GLY A 464 -2.53 -8.90 10.26
CA GLY A 464 -2.78 -7.89 11.28
C GLY A 464 -1.59 -7.71 12.22
N SER A 465 -1.14 -6.46 12.37
CA SER A 465 -0.04 -6.08 13.25
C SER A 465 -0.56 -5.39 14.50
N ASN A 466 -0.09 -5.82 15.68
CA ASN A 466 -0.59 -5.29 16.95
C ASN A 466 0.02 -3.92 17.25
N TYR A 467 -0.69 -3.13 18.03
CA TYR A 467 -0.18 -1.87 18.59
C TYR A 467 -0.75 -1.63 20.00
N SER A 468 -0.15 -0.67 20.69
CA SER A 468 -0.70 -0.05 21.90
C SER A 468 -0.58 1.48 21.85
N TYR A 469 -1.35 2.16 22.69
CA TYR A 469 -1.33 3.61 22.83
C TYR A 469 -1.73 4.06 24.23
N HIS A 470 -1.30 5.25 24.61
CA HIS A 470 -1.69 5.93 25.85
C HIS A 470 -1.89 7.42 25.60
N ALA A 471 -2.97 8.01 26.11
CA ALA A 471 -3.31 9.41 25.94
C ALA A 471 -3.78 10.06 27.25
N ASP A 472 -3.42 11.32 27.49
CA ASP A 472 -3.91 12.09 28.64
C ASP A 472 -3.97 13.60 28.33
N PHE A 473 -4.77 14.36 29.10
CA PHE A 473 -4.78 15.83 29.10
C PHE A 473 -3.78 16.39 30.12
N GLU A 474 -2.61 15.77 30.17
CA GLU A 474 -1.44 16.21 30.90
C GLU A 474 -0.22 16.00 30.00
N ASP A 475 0.91 16.59 30.38
CA ASP A 475 2.17 16.33 29.67
C ASP A 475 2.60 14.89 29.96
N VAL A 476 2.33 14.01 29.00
CA VAL A 476 2.87 12.68 28.95
C VAL A 476 4.00 12.78 27.94
N GLY A 477 5.14 13.28 28.41
CA GLY A 477 6.40 13.22 27.66
C GLY A 477 6.71 11.78 27.23
N PRO A 478 7.73 11.55 26.39
CA PRO A 478 8.09 10.20 25.96
C PRO A 478 8.14 9.31 27.21
N SER A 479 7.27 8.30 27.24
CA SER A 479 7.45 7.20 28.19
C SER A 479 8.88 6.74 27.94
N TYR A 480 9.74 6.81 28.95
CA TYR A 480 11.00 6.08 28.93
C TYR A 480 10.72 4.70 28.30
N ASP A 481 11.53 4.23 27.33
CA ASP A 481 11.22 2.91 26.76
C ASP A 481 11.07 1.93 27.92
N PRO A 482 10.06 1.06 27.89
CA PRO A 482 9.74 0.26 29.05
C PRO A 482 10.99 -0.52 29.48
N PRO A 483 11.34 -0.49 30.77
CA PRO A 483 12.48 -1.23 31.29
C PRO A 483 12.37 -2.71 30.87
N ARG A 484 13.40 -3.23 30.21
CA ARG A 484 13.39 -4.62 29.76
C ARG A 484 13.64 -5.55 30.94
N ASN A 485 13.16 -6.78 30.87
CA ASN A 485 13.38 -7.79 31.91
C ASN A 485 12.98 -7.33 33.32
N LEU A 486 11.81 -6.68 33.45
CA LEU A 486 11.27 -6.34 34.76
C LEU A 486 11.04 -7.62 35.58
N VAL A 487 11.91 -7.85 36.56
CA VAL A 487 11.85 -9.00 37.45
C VAL A 487 11.60 -8.52 38.88
N ALA A 488 10.56 -9.09 39.50
CA ALA A 488 10.20 -8.87 40.89
C ALA A 488 10.45 -10.17 41.68
N GLU A 489 11.61 -10.29 42.33
CA GLU A 489 11.93 -11.43 43.18
C GLU A 489 11.96 -11.03 44.66
N SER A 490 11.02 -11.54 45.47
CA SER A 490 11.01 -11.28 46.91
C SER A 490 11.66 -12.41 47.69
N GLY A 491 12.84 -12.13 48.27
CA GLY A 491 13.53 -13.02 49.21
C GLY A 491 13.33 -12.68 50.69
N HIS A 492 12.67 -11.55 51.02
CA HIS A 492 12.52 -11.03 52.39
C HIS A 492 11.12 -10.45 52.62
N SER A 493 10.56 -10.63 53.83
CA SER A 493 9.24 -10.08 54.16
C SER A 493 9.27 -8.55 54.18
N GLY A 494 8.41 -7.91 53.38
CA GLY A 494 8.19 -6.46 53.42
C GLY A 494 8.95 -5.65 52.35
N GLN A 495 9.73 -6.29 51.47
CA GLN A 495 10.37 -5.64 50.32
C GLN A 495 10.33 -6.55 49.08
N VAL A 496 10.06 -5.95 47.92
CA VAL A 496 10.14 -6.61 46.60
C VAL A 496 11.10 -5.77 45.74
N PRO A 497 12.38 -6.15 45.64
CA PRO A 497 13.32 -5.54 44.70
C PRO A 497 12.78 -5.69 43.27
N LEU A 498 12.82 -4.60 42.51
CA LEU A 498 12.60 -4.60 41.07
C LEU A 498 13.95 -4.48 40.39
N ASN A 499 14.27 -5.43 39.51
CA ASN A 499 15.42 -5.34 38.61
C ASN A 499 14.92 -5.16 37.18
N TRP A 500 15.62 -4.37 36.39
CA TRP A 500 15.36 -4.19 34.97
C TRP A 500 16.64 -3.84 34.22
N ASP A 501 16.63 -4.11 32.91
CA ASP A 501 17.60 -3.60 31.95
C ASP A 501 17.14 -2.26 31.39
N GLU A 502 18.12 -1.41 31.03
CA GLU A 502 17.86 -0.09 30.48
C GLU A 502 17.03 -0.13 29.16
N PRO A 503 16.22 0.92 28.92
CA PRO A 503 15.54 1.19 27.66
C PRO A 503 16.47 1.06 26.44
N ILE A 504 16.02 0.50 25.32
CA ILE A 504 16.79 0.56 24.06
C ILE A 504 16.50 1.91 23.40
N GLY A 505 17.45 2.84 23.47
CA GLY A 505 17.33 4.13 22.79
C GLY A 505 17.47 5.35 23.71
N GLY A 506 17.24 5.18 25.02
CA GLY A 506 17.58 6.17 26.05
C GLY A 506 16.64 7.37 26.06
N GLY A 507 15.96 7.57 27.19
CA GLY A 507 15.11 8.74 27.43
C GLY A 507 15.88 10.07 27.42
N VAL A 508 15.10 11.16 27.33
CA VAL A 508 15.50 12.57 27.18
C VAL A 508 16.72 12.92 28.06
N GLY A 509 17.88 13.08 27.43
CA GLY A 509 19.14 13.42 28.10
C GLY A 509 20.33 12.53 27.74
N GLY A 510 20.10 11.42 27.00
CA GLY A 510 21.15 10.60 26.43
C GLY A 510 21.72 11.18 25.13
N SER A 511 23.01 10.95 24.89
CA SER A 511 23.57 11.11 23.55
C SER A 511 22.96 10.08 22.62
N ILE A 512 22.37 10.53 21.50
CA ILE A 512 21.85 9.66 20.45
C ILE A 512 22.85 9.63 19.29
N GLU A 513 23.07 8.44 18.74
CA GLU A 513 23.86 8.26 17.54
C GLU A 513 22.93 8.27 16.33
N ILE A 514 23.10 9.24 15.44
CA ILE A 514 22.39 9.36 14.17
C ILE A 514 23.34 8.96 13.03
N SER A 515 22.84 8.16 12.11
CA SER A 515 23.51 7.82 10.86
C SER A 515 22.99 8.71 9.73
N ASN A 516 23.71 8.73 8.61
CA ASN A 516 23.18 9.26 7.35
C ASN A 516 21.85 8.55 7.00
N ASP A 517 20.85 9.31 6.55
CA ASP A 517 19.53 8.85 6.09
C ASP A 517 19.44 9.18 4.59
N ASP A 518 19.54 8.17 3.72
CA ASP A 518 19.69 8.35 2.28
C ASP A 518 18.44 7.98 1.47
N GLY A 519 17.24 8.19 2.03
CA GLY A 519 15.95 8.01 1.34
C GLY A 519 15.74 8.80 0.02
N THR A 520 16.75 9.47 -0.54
CA THR A 520 16.80 10.05 -1.90
C THR A 520 18.22 10.07 -2.49
N ALA A 521 18.35 9.93 -3.82
CA ALA A 521 19.60 9.74 -4.59
C ALA A 521 20.64 10.90 -4.60
N ALA A 522 20.55 11.87 -3.69
CA ALA A 522 21.43 13.06 -3.66
C ALA A 522 22.35 13.13 -2.41
N GLY A 523 22.55 12.01 -1.70
CA GLY A 523 23.22 11.97 -0.39
C GLY A 523 24.76 11.96 -0.40
N TYR A 524 25.41 11.93 -1.56
CA TYR A 524 26.87 11.97 -1.69
C TYR A 524 27.27 12.86 -2.87
N VAL A 525 28.06 13.91 -2.59
CA VAL A 525 28.64 14.78 -3.63
C VAL A 525 30.15 14.65 -3.54
N PRO A 526 30.82 13.81 -4.35
CA PRO A 526 32.25 13.94 -4.57
C PRO A 526 32.43 15.19 -5.43
N TRP A 527 32.78 16.32 -4.81
CA TRP A 527 32.96 17.55 -5.57
C TRP A 527 34.43 17.71 -5.95
N ASP A 528 34.78 17.37 -7.19
CA ASP A 528 36.04 17.83 -7.80
C ASP A 528 35.95 19.35 -8.06
N LEU A 529 36.53 20.14 -7.17
CA LEU A 529 36.56 21.61 -7.24
C LEU A 529 37.77 22.14 -8.04
N THR A 530 38.54 21.29 -8.72
CA THR A 530 39.69 21.77 -9.53
C THR A 530 39.27 22.77 -10.61
N GLY A 531 38.03 22.68 -11.11
CA GLY A 531 37.43 23.65 -12.05
C GLY A 531 37.16 25.05 -11.47
N TYR A 532 37.21 25.23 -10.15
CA TYR A 532 36.88 26.48 -9.45
C TYR A 532 38.10 27.18 -8.80
N GLY A 533 39.32 26.66 -9.02
CA GLY A 533 40.56 27.30 -8.58
C GLY A 533 41.06 26.88 -7.19
N TYR A 534 40.41 25.89 -6.57
CA TYR A 534 40.91 25.18 -5.40
C TYR A 534 41.66 23.94 -5.91
N GLY A 535 42.99 23.88 -5.72
CA GLY A 535 43.82 22.76 -6.21
C GLY A 535 43.44 21.41 -5.57
N HIS A 536 43.95 20.29 -6.10
CA HIS A 536 43.73 18.88 -5.70
C HIS A 536 43.25 18.64 -4.25
N THR A 537 41.98 18.92 -3.98
CA THR A 537 41.34 18.77 -2.68
C THR A 537 39.95 18.26 -2.98
N ASP A 538 39.71 16.99 -2.71
CA ASP A 538 38.38 16.43 -2.84
C ASP A 538 37.61 16.76 -1.57
N TRP A 539 36.39 17.26 -1.77
CA TRP A 539 35.44 17.54 -0.71
C TRP A 539 34.39 16.45 -0.72
N GLU A 540 34.39 15.65 0.34
CA GLU A 540 33.39 14.61 0.55
C GLU A 540 32.43 15.05 1.66
N ALA A 541 31.13 14.85 1.41
CA ALA A 541 30.07 15.32 2.30
C ALA A 541 29.01 14.23 2.48
N ALA A 542 28.59 14.01 3.73
CA ALA A 542 27.46 13.17 4.09
C ALA A 542 26.37 14.02 4.75
N LYS A 543 25.13 13.81 4.32
CA LYS A 543 23.96 14.51 4.84
C LYS A 543 23.45 13.80 6.09
N PHE A 544 22.93 14.56 7.05
CA PHE A 544 22.31 14.07 8.26
C PHE A 544 21.04 14.87 8.51
N ASN A 545 20.03 14.23 9.09
CA ASN A 545 18.81 14.90 9.52
C ASN A 545 18.70 14.82 11.05
N ALA A 546 18.65 15.99 11.70
CA ALA A 546 18.32 16.09 13.11
C ALA A 546 16.82 16.35 13.26
N THR A 547 16.10 15.45 13.91
CA THR A 547 14.63 15.55 14.08
C THR A 547 14.20 16.67 15.04
N SER A 548 15.13 17.20 15.82
CA SER A 548 14.96 18.33 16.73
C SER A 548 16.24 19.16 16.75
N ASP A 549 16.18 20.37 17.31
CA ASP A 549 17.38 21.07 17.72
C ASP A 549 18.24 20.10 18.56
N CYS A 550 19.55 20.14 18.40
CA CYS A 550 20.48 19.26 19.08
C CYS A 550 21.86 19.92 19.18
N THR A 551 22.79 19.22 19.83
CA THR A 551 24.19 19.64 19.89
C THR A 551 25.06 18.46 19.50
N LEU A 552 25.84 18.61 18.44
CA LEU A 552 26.79 17.61 17.98
C LEU A 552 27.95 17.48 18.96
N GLN A 553 28.15 16.26 19.48
CA GLN A 553 29.19 15.92 20.46
C GLN A 553 30.33 15.13 19.82
N GLN A 554 30.04 14.21 18.90
CA GLN A 554 31.06 13.39 18.25
C GLN A 554 30.74 13.13 16.79
N VAL A 555 31.77 12.96 15.98
CA VAL A 555 31.69 12.41 14.62
C VAL A 555 32.47 11.10 14.61
N LYS A 556 31.89 10.03 14.10
CA LYS A 556 32.55 8.72 13.97
C LYS A 556 32.65 8.37 12.50
N GLY A 557 33.83 7.99 12.04
CA GLY A 557 34.05 7.55 10.67
C GLY A 557 34.99 6.35 10.62
N TYR A 558 34.80 5.48 9.63
CA TYR A 558 35.70 4.37 9.35
C TYR A 558 36.63 4.74 8.20
N PHE A 559 37.94 4.76 8.45
CA PHE A 559 38.92 5.30 7.48
C PHE A 559 39.83 4.21 6.92
N ILE A 560 40.20 4.35 5.64
CA ILE A 560 41.33 3.63 5.01
C ILE A 560 42.52 4.56 4.88
N GLY A 561 43.71 4.07 5.24
CA GLY A 561 44.94 4.85 5.37
C GLY A 561 45.02 5.65 6.67
N SER A 562 46.25 5.77 7.18
CA SER A 562 46.51 6.51 8.42
C SER A 562 47.03 7.91 8.09
N GLY A 563 46.53 8.92 8.79
CA GLY A 563 46.90 10.30 8.51
C GLY A 563 46.13 11.29 9.37
N THR A 564 46.12 12.54 8.94
CA THR A 564 45.35 13.61 9.57
C THR A 564 44.21 14.00 8.63
N VAL A 565 42.99 14.07 9.16
CA VAL A 565 41.80 14.55 8.45
C VAL A 565 41.26 15.82 9.10
N THR A 566 40.65 16.67 8.29
CA THR A 566 40.00 17.91 8.72
C THR A 566 38.53 17.80 8.38
N ILE A 567 37.66 17.85 9.40
CA ILE A 567 36.20 17.70 9.28
C ILE A 567 35.55 19.07 9.42
N HIS A 568 34.61 19.41 8.54
CA HIS A 568 33.76 20.60 8.69
C HIS A 568 32.29 20.23 8.81
N ILE A 569 31.55 21.02 9.59
CA ILE A 569 30.11 20.87 9.80
C ILE A 569 29.41 22.06 9.16
N ALA A 570 28.47 21.81 8.25
CA ALA A 570 27.73 22.84 7.54
C ALA A 570 26.22 22.61 7.64
N GLN A 571 25.44 23.69 7.62
CA GLN A 571 23.98 23.60 7.44
C GLN A 571 23.64 23.21 5.99
N ASP A 572 22.49 22.59 5.78
CA ASP A 572 21.98 22.37 4.42
C ASP A 572 21.61 23.70 3.74
N ASN A 573 22.01 23.85 2.48
CA ASN A 573 21.71 25.01 1.64
C ASN A 573 21.04 24.56 0.33
N GLY A 574 19.84 23.99 0.43
CA GLY A 574 19.07 23.56 -0.73
C GLY A 574 19.59 22.25 -1.33
N GLY A 575 19.99 21.30 -0.47
CA GLY A 575 20.49 19.99 -0.86
C GLY A 575 22.00 19.91 -1.11
N VAL A 576 22.75 20.95 -0.76
CA VAL A 576 24.23 20.95 -0.75
C VAL A 576 24.75 21.55 0.56
N PRO A 577 26.01 21.26 0.98
CA PRO A 577 26.62 21.91 2.13
C PRO A 577 26.65 23.45 1.96
N GLY A 578 26.23 24.18 3.00
CA GLY A 578 26.40 25.63 3.09
C GLY A 578 27.86 26.05 3.29
N ASP A 579 28.11 27.37 3.24
CA ASP A 579 29.44 27.98 3.41
C ASP A 579 29.74 28.43 4.84
N ASP A 580 28.80 28.24 5.76
CA ASP A 580 28.97 28.51 7.19
C ASP A 580 29.42 27.25 7.95
N TYR A 581 30.68 27.24 8.35
CA TYR A 581 31.32 26.15 9.10
C TYR A 581 31.44 26.44 10.60
N THR A 582 30.59 27.31 11.16
CA THR A 582 30.67 27.74 12.56
C THR A 582 30.86 26.56 13.53
N GLY A 583 31.96 26.60 14.30
CA GLY A 583 32.32 25.56 15.27
C GLY A 583 33.24 24.45 14.72
N SER A 584 33.58 24.51 13.44
CA SER A 584 34.57 23.66 12.76
C SER A 584 35.55 24.55 11.95
N PRO A 585 36.68 24.07 11.42
CA PRO A 585 37.10 22.67 11.27
C PRO A 585 37.53 21.97 12.57
N ILE A 586 37.40 20.64 12.57
CA ILE A 586 37.95 19.74 13.59
C ILE A 586 39.03 18.88 12.93
N THR A 587 40.27 18.98 13.40
CA THR A 587 41.38 18.20 12.86
C THR A 587 41.74 17.06 13.79
N THR A 588 41.80 15.83 13.28
CA THR A 588 42.13 14.63 14.07
C THR A 588 43.03 13.67 13.31
N SER A 589 43.68 12.75 14.03
CA SER A 589 44.44 11.66 13.42
C SER A 589 43.56 10.42 13.28
N VAL A 590 43.59 9.79 12.11
CA VAL A 590 42.84 8.57 11.79
C VAL A 590 43.79 7.40 11.58
N THR A 591 43.30 6.20 11.86
CA THR A 591 44.06 4.96 11.65
C THR A 591 43.38 4.14 10.54
N SER A 592 44.19 3.57 9.65
CA SER A 592 43.70 2.72 8.57
C SER A 592 42.93 1.51 9.10
N TYR A 593 41.79 1.22 8.47
CA TYR A 593 40.88 0.12 8.80
C TYR A 593 40.38 0.14 10.24
N ASP A 594 40.13 1.34 10.77
CA ASP A 594 39.61 1.51 12.11
C ASP A 594 38.56 2.61 12.18
N TRP A 595 37.67 2.48 13.17
CA TRP A 595 36.74 3.53 13.54
C TRP A 595 37.50 4.61 14.30
N THR A 596 37.42 5.84 13.80
CA THR A 596 37.90 7.02 14.52
C THR A 596 36.71 7.80 15.05
N THR A 597 36.65 7.94 16.37
CA THR A 597 35.74 8.88 17.03
C THR A 597 36.45 10.22 17.18
N VAL A 598 35.81 11.26 16.68
CA VAL A 598 36.27 12.64 16.71
C VAL A 598 35.37 13.41 17.66
N ASP A 599 35.90 13.75 18.83
CA ASP A 599 35.18 14.57 19.80
C ASP A 599 35.11 16.02 19.31
N VAL A 600 33.91 16.59 19.33
CA VAL A 600 33.70 18.00 19.04
C VAL A 600 34.16 18.82 20.26
N PRO A 601 35.07 19.81 20.09
CA PRO A 601 35.59 20.57 21.21
C PRO A 601 34.51 21.35 22.00
N GLY A 602 34.77 21.59 23.29
CA GLY A 602 33.94 22.44 24.12
C GLY A 602 32.61 21.79 24.52
N SER A 603 31.50 22.50 24.37
CA SER A 603 30.15 22.01 24.67
C SER A 603 29.48 21.29 23.49
N GLY A 604 30.18 21.12 22.37
CA GLY A 604 29.63 20.65 21.10
C GLY A 604 29.18 21.79 20.18
N ILE A 605 28.72 21.44 18.98
CA ILE A 605 28.21 22.38 17.97
C ILE A 605 26.68 22.35 17.99
N PRO A 606 25.99 23.45 18.34
CA PRO A 606 24.54 23.52 18.25
C PRO A 606 24.07 23.39 16.80
N LEU A 607 23.09 22.52 16.57
CA LEU A 607 22.46 22.29 15.27
C LEU A 607 20.96 22.51 15.42
N PRO A 608 20.32 23.34 14.57
CA PRO A 608 18.87 23.40 14.52
C PRO A 608 18.30 22.08 14.00
N ALA A 609 17.01 21.85 14.26
CA ALA A 609 16.26 20.78 13.61
C ALA A 609 16.34 20.92 12.09
N GLY A 610 16.51 19.80 11.39
CA GLY A 610 16.62 19.72 9.94
C GLY A 610 17.95 19.15 9.47
N ASP A 611 18.25 19.45 8.21
CA ASP A 611 19.37 18.85 7.51
C ASP A 611 20.69 19.58 7.77
N PHE A 612 21.74 18.82 8.02
CA PHE A 612 23.11 19.32 8.10
C PHE A 612 24.08 18.36 7.42
N TRP A 613 25.30 18.83 7.18
CA TRP A 613 26.33 18.11 6.46
C TRP A 613 27.57 17.96 7.31
N ILE A 614 28.14 16.76 7.30
CA ILE A 614 29.49 16.50 7.78
C ILE A 614 30.37 16.31 6.56
N THR A 615 31.39 17.15 6.45
CA THR A 615 32.33 17.14 5.34
C THR A 615 33.74 16.84 5.83
N TYR A 616 34.59 16.28 4.99
CA TYR A 616 36.01 16.15 5.31
C TYR A 616 36.90 16.45 4.10
N GLU A 617 38.02 17.11 4.37
CA GLU A 617 39.01 17.46 3.35
C GLU A 617 39.94 16.29 3.06
N ARG A 618 40.11 15.98 1.77
CA ARG A 618 41.04 14.95 1.30
C ARG A 618 42.01 15.51 0.26
N TYR A 619 43.30 15.28 0.47
CA TYR A 619 44.40 15.80 -0.38
C TYR A 619 45.19 14.70 -1.12
N ALA A 620 44.81 13.43 -0.94
CA ALA A 620 45.41 12.23 -1.55
C ALA A 620 44.41 11.07 -1.43
N ASP A 621 44.61 9.96 -2.15
CA ASP A 621 43.75 8.76 -2.11
C ASP A 621 43.42 8.27 -0.69
N THR A 622 44.34 8.48 0.25
CA THR A 622 44.13 8.16 1.67
C THR A 622 44.71 9.26 2.57
N PRO A 623 44.15 9.51 3.77
CA PRO A 623 43.04 8.78 4.39
C PRO A 623 41.67 9.08 3.75
N ALA A 624 40.90 8.03 3.43
CA ALA A 624 39.54 8.13 2.89
C ALA A 624 38.53 7.49 3.86
N CYS A 625 37.33 8.06 3.96
CA CYS A 625 36.25 7.53 4.78
C CYS A 625 35.40 6.57 3.95
N ALA A 626 34.89 5.51 4.58
CA ALA A 626 33.89 4.65 3.96
C ALA A 626 32.58 5.43 3.74
N ILE A 627 32.00 5.25 2.56
CA ILE A 627 30.71 5.83 2.15
C ILE A 627 29.74 4.72 1.76
N ASP A 628 28.45 4.97 1.89
CA ASP A 628 27.44 4.08 1.31
C ASP A 628 27.36 4.32 -0.21
N ALA A 629 27.38 3.23 -0.97
CA ALA A 629 27.55 3.24 -2.41
C ALA A 629 26.22 3.22 -3.17
N ASP A 630 25.10 2.90 -2.52
CA ASP A 630 23.79 2.81 -3.19
C ASP A 630 22.59 2.87 -2.23
N THR A 631 21.49 3.46 -2.72
CA THR A 631 20.19 3.65 -2.04
C THR A 631 19.42 2.35 -1.70
N LEU A 632 20.06 1.19 -1.77
CA LEU A 632 19.49 -0.13 -1.52
C LEU A 632 20.06 -0.74 -0.25
N VAL A 633 19.22 -0.89 0.77
CA VAL A 633 19.52 -1.56 2.04
C VAL A 633 20.22 -2.90 1.79
N GLY A 634 21.51 -2.99 2.16
CA GLY A 634 22.25 -4.26 2.23
C GLY A 634 23.40 -4.47 1.24
N ASN A 635 23.84 -3.45 0.48
CA ASN A 635 25.12 -3.52 -0.23
C ASN A 635 26.28 -2.94 0.62
N PRO A 636 27.54 -3.37 0.40
CA PRO A 636 28.66 -2.95 1.23
C PRO A 636 29.17 -1.55 0.85
N ASN A 637 29.66 -0.82 1.84
CA ASN A 637 30.34 0.46 1.69
C ASN A 637 31.43 0.47 0.59
N CYS A 638 31.63 1.59 -0.09
CA CYS A 638 32.72 1.78 -1.04
C CYS A 638 33.70 2.87 -0.56
N PHE A 639 34.91 2.85 -1.14
CA PHE A 639 35.85 3.97 -1.09
C PHE A 639 36.01 4.52 -2.50
N HIS A 640 36.29 5.80 -2.60
CA HIS A 640 36.51 6.52 -3.85
C HIS A 640 38.01 6.92 -3.95
N ASP A 641 38.67 6.72 -5.10
CA ASP A 641 40.04 7.21 -5.36
C ASP A 641 40.05 8.67 -5.85
N ASP A 642 41.18 9.22 -6.29
CA ASP A 642 41.26 10.57 -6.89
C ASP A 642 40.74 10.66 -8.34
N LEU A 643 40.12 9.59 -8.86
CA LEU A 643 39.75 9.43 -10.27
C LEU A 643 38.28 9.04 -10.53
N ASP A 644 37.35 9.10 -9.57
CA ASP A 644 35.98 8.62 -9.81
C ASP A 644 35.75 7.15 -9.40
N ASN A 645 36.78 6.37 -9.09
CA ASN A 645 36.65 4.90 -9.05
C ASN A 645 36.26 4.38 -7.67
N LEU A 646 35.21 3.54 -7.64
CA LEU A 646 34.72 2.87 -6.44
C LEU A 646 35.38 1.49 -6.25
N PHE A 647 35.86 1.15 -5.05
CA PHE A 647 36.43 -0.19 -4.77
C PHE A 647 36.05 -0.81 -3.40
N MET A 648 35.81 -2.13 -3.43
CA MET A 648 35.47 -3.15 -2.40
C MET A 648 35.07 -2.73 -0.97
N GLY A 649 33.99 -3.37 -0.45
CA GLY A 649 33.48 -3.20 0.91
C GLY A 649 33.48 -4.44 1.81
N MET A 650 33.38 -4.18 3.11
CA MET A 650 33.15 -5.15 4.19
C MET A 650 32.11 -4.57 5.13
N GLY A 651 30.81 -4.80 4.89
CA GLY A 651 29.73 -4.39 5.79
C GLY A 651 29.23 -2.96 5.62
N ASP A 652 28.17 -2.64 6.38
CA ASP A 652 27.48 -1.35 6.42
C ASP A 652 28.23 -0.39 7.36
N TYR A 653 29.05 0.51 6.80
CA TYR A 653 29.76 1.52 7.57
C TYR A 653 29.66 2.90 6.91
N LEU A 654 28.91 3.79 7.57
CA LEU A 654 28.72 5.20 7.26
C LEU A 654 29.34 6.12 8.33
N LEU A 655 29.57 7.40 8.01
CA LEU A 655 29.79 8.45 9.02
C LEU A 655 28.60 8.46 10.01
N ARG A 656 28.90 8.61 11.30
CA ARG A 656 27.89 8.74 12.37
C ARG A 656 28.10 10.03 13.13
N ALA A 657 27.01 10.67 13.50
CA ALA A 657 27.01 11.80 14.41
C ALA A 657 26.45 11.36 15.75
N VAL A 658 27.11 11.74 16.85
CA VAL A 658 26.54 11.62 18.19
C VAL A 658 26.07 13.00 18.59
N VAL A 659 24.76 13.15 18.76
CA VAL A 659 24.13 14.42 19.15
C VAL A 659 23.46 14.29 20.51
N THR A 660 23.36 15.39 21.23
CA THR A 660 22.57 15.50 22.46
C THR A 660 21.39 16.41 22.19
N SER A 661 20.17 15.95 22.46
CA SER A 661 18.99 16.81 22.43
C SER A 661 19.11 17.91 23.51
N PRO A 662 18.56 19.12 23.27
CA PRO A 662 18.38 20.11 24.32
C PRO A 662 17.49 19.49 25.38
N SER A 663 17.95 19.64 26.62
CA SER A 663 17.19 19.29 27.83
C SER A 663 15.91 20.12 27.96
#